data_AF-A0A956H2H1-F1
#
_entry.id   AF-A0A956H2H1-F1
#
_cell.length_a   1.000
_cell.length_b   1.000
_cell.length_c   1.000
_cell.angle_alpha   90.00
_cell.angle_beta   90.00
_cell.angle_gamma   90.00
#
_symmetry.space_group_name_H-M   'P 1'
#
loop_
_entity.id
_entity.type
_entity.pdbx_description
1 polymer ?
#
loop_
_entity_poly.entity_id
_entity_poly.type
_entity_poly.pdbx_seq_one_letter_code
_entity_poly.pdbx_strand_id
1 'polypeptide(L)'
;MTRDLHLSRALEQLEQRQREEAPAVNAPIRRETARVRIPEGGVLPRSEALLERLYHGELVPREKKPQVIDTRRCCGPYLVSIDEAPMVLLDACSQIATLTHGFAHPAMLRGLYEGRFDACLWANPDSTVVASPELDAYAELLIAKAPAGLAHASFVGAGGAEANEKALRLARLHGFDAAGRAGRTRVLAFDGSFHGRTLITLGATSNPAKRKGVVLPGFEAVFCPRDLGALRELLDARAGEFYAVIVEPMMAEGGDVHLSREFLLAVRQATRERGLPLIVDEVQTGFGTGGSFFWWSRLGLGEDPELAPDVLTCAKKAGLGAVISRWSDPEPTAVNVASGLRGLIHGEHAEEQAELEGPIRLHLQALVAAHPTLVSNPRLAGSAFAFDLPSAADREAFINQRFARGFMTYHAGDVTIRFRLAAGWEQRHLQDLFARIDATLRRLHDPEAGHYAREGGTRLRTRRIDIREVGESDWAEVMAIEQQAYEAERADSEEYLRDAARNGVGLIARDSETDEILGFAFGAPLEHFPDLVGPAQDPHRGNGRGFYAADLTVAESARGRGIGRQLKRAQLEWARGYGFDFVTGRNKIGATDEMSGLNRSVGAYTAQVFDGQYDGKSKAEYYRVPLGVPQVEVGFGVAGVHDLASGLQAPFGVAPAFMARRELVGPTVSRLNLSNYATIDTVHYTEHLRLLAPRGTGHMYFTSSRDELVDKSLRCLRLSRPDAQLAVGLEGGYVGHVTAAARSLSDAAGFADGFALFDWPRLPHPSEGGVAATIAALDALVDRVGGGALFGLYVELVGERSGL
;
A
#
# COMPACT_ATOMS: atom_id res chain seq x y z
N MET A 1 4.08 -21.87 38.80
CA MET A 1 3.77 -20.85 39.82
C MET A 1 4.81 -19.73 39.89
N THR A 2 6.04 -19.94 40.39
CA THR A 2 7.01 -18.82 40.58
C THR A 2 7.46 -18.18 39.25
N ARG A 3 7.67 -18.99 38.20
CA ARG A 3 8.01 -18.51 36.85
C ARG A 3 6.88 -17.69 36.22
N ASP A 4 5.64 -18.13 36.40
CA ASP A 4 4.45 -17.45 35.85
C ASP A 4 4.23 -16.10 36.54
N LEU A 5 4.45 -16.04 37.85
CA LEU A 5 4.43 -14.79 38.63
C LEU A 5 5.53 -13.79 38.20
N HIS A 6 6.74 -14.27 37.90
CA HIS A 6 7.82 -13.40 37.41
C HIS A 6 7.53 -12.87 35.99
N LEU A 7 7.03 -13.72 35.09
CA LEU A 7 6.65 -13.31 33.74
C LEU A 7 5.49 -12.30 33.76
N SER A 8 4.44 -12.57 34.54
CA SER A 8 3.29 -11.69 34.72
C SER A 8 3.73 -10.30 35.23
N ARG A 9 4.57 -10.22 36.26
CA ARG A 9 5.11 -8.93 36.74
C ARG A 9 5.96 -8.21 35.70
N ALA A 10 6.78 -8.95 34.94
CA ALA A 10 7.63 -8.35 33.90
C ALA A 10 6.79 -7.77 32.76
N LEU A 11 5.71 -8.47 32.37
CA LEU A 11 4.75 -8.00 31.38
C LEU A 11 4.01 -6.76 31.90
N GLU A 12 3.49 -6.77 33.14
CA GLU A 12 2.84 -5.61 33.75
C GLU A 12 3.75 -4.37 33.78
N GLN A 13 5.02 -4.55 34.15
CA GLN A 13 6.01 -3.46 34.14
C GLN A 13 6.33 -2.97 32.73
N LEU A 14 6.42 -3.88 31.75
CA LEU A 14 6.63 -3.50 30.35
C LEU A 14 5.43 -2.70 29.83
N GLU A 15 4.22 -3.17 30.04
CA GLU A 15 2.99 -2.50 29.62
C GLU A 15 2.84 -1.13 30.28
N GLN A 16 3.15 -1.00 31.57
CA GLN A 16 3.09 0.29 32.26
C GLN A 16 4.05 1.31 31.62
N ARG A 17 5.30 0.90 31.36
CA ARG A 17 6.28 1.75 30.65
C ARG A 17 5.81 2.13 29.25
N GLN A 18 5.27 1.19 28.49
CA GLN A 18 4.79 1.45 27.13
C GLN A 18 3.59 2.41 27.12
N ARG A 19 2.70 2.33 28.12
CA ARG A 19 1.61 3.30 28.31
C ARG A 19 2.13 4.70 28.63
N GLU A 20 3.19 4.83 29.42
CA GLU A 20 3.85 6.10 29.71
C GLU A 20 4.59 6.69 28.49
N GLU A 21 5.08 5.83 27.59
CA GLU A 21 5.73 6.22 26.32
C GLU A 21 4.75 6.57 25.20
N ALA A 22 3.49 6.12 25.34
CA ALA A 22 2.46 6.35 24.36
C ALA A 22 2.26 7.87 24.17
N PRO A 23 2.37 8.39 22.94
CA PRO A 23 2.12 9.80 22.70
C PRO A 23 0.70 10.16 23.12
N ALA A 24 0.53 11.35 23.71
CA ALA A 24 -0.78 11.82 24.10
C ALA A 24 -1.72 11.79 22.88
N VAL A 25 -2.78 11.01 22.98
CA VAL A 25 -3.84 10.85 21.96
C VAL A 25 -4.42 12.21 21.54
N ASN A 26 -4.26 13.24 22.38
CA ASN A 26 -4.79 14.60 22.22
C ASN A 26 -3.83 15.59 21.53
N ALA A 27 -2.66 15.19 21.03
CA ALA A 27 -1.81 16.10 20.28
C ALA A 27 -2.43 16.35 18.88
N PRO A 28 -2.85 17.59 18.54
CA PRO A 28 -3.40 17.87 17.22
C PRO A 28 -2.39 17.47 16.15
N ILE A 29 -2.86 16.86 15.05
CA ILE A 29 -2.06 16.65 13.83
C ILE A 29 -1.68 18.05 13.32
N ARG A 30 -0.58 18.60 13.82
CA ARG A 30 -0.16 19.96 13.50
C ARG A 30 0.13 20.05 12.01
N ARG A 31 -0.26 21.17 11.38
CA ARG A 31 0.10 21.58 9.99
C ARG A 31 1.61 21.56 9.69
N GLU A 32 2.46 21.32 10.69
CA GLU A 32 3.92 21.17 10.57
C GLU A 32 4.35 19.98 9.70
N THR A 33 3.46 19.02 9.40
CA THR A 33 3.76 17.81 8.60
C THR A 33 3.77 18.03 7.08
N ALA A 34 3.35 19.19 6.60
CA ALA A 34 3.24 19.49 5.17
C ALA A 34 4.54 20.03 4.52
N ARG A 35 5.67 19.97 5.23
CA ARG A 35 6.97 20.47 4.73
C ARG A 35 8.10 19.56 5.13
N VAL A 36 8.99 19.28 4.17
CA VAL A 36 10.25 18.58 4.42
C VAL A 36 11.06 19.32 5.47
N ARG A 37 11.56 18.59 6.45
CA ARG A 37 12.36 19.09 7.57
C ARG A 37 13.43 18.07 7.89
N ILE A 38 14.68 18.52 7.93
CA ILE A 38 15.84 17.68 8.23
C ILE A 38 16.46 18.22 9.52
N PRO A 39 16.51 17.42 10.59
CA PRO A 39 17.18 17.80 11.83
C PRO A 39 18.66 18.09 11.56
N GLU A 40 19.21 19.03 12.33
CA GLU A 40 20.62 19.37 12.23
C GLU A 40 21.48 18.15 12.51
N GLY A 41 22.44 17.86 11.62
CA GLY A 41 23.29 16.67 11.72
C GLY A 41 22.53 15.34 11.53
N GLY A 42 21.23 15.35 11.24
CA GLY A 42 20.42 14.14 11.12
C GLY A 42 20.19 13.43 12.46
N VAL A 43 20.36 14.15 13.56
CA VAL A 43 20.26 13.60 14.92
C VAL A 43 18.80 13.26 15.25
N LEU A 44 18.55 11.99 15.59
CA LEU A 44 17.22 11.45 15.91
C LEU A 44 17.27 10.65 17.24
N PRO A 45 17.40 11.31 18.40
CA PRO A 45 17.70 10.63 19.67
C PRO A 45 16.62 9.66 20.12
N ARG A 46 15.34 9.99 19.84
CA ARG A 46 14.22 9.12 20.22
C ARG A 46 14.16 7.92 19.29
N SER A 47 14.38 8.13 18.00
CA SER A 47 14.48 7.02 17.04
C SER A 47 15.64 6.08 17.39
N GLU A 48 16.82 6.62 17.70
CA GLU A 48 18.01 5.84 18.07
C GLU A 48 17.75 4.98 19.31
N ALA A 49 17.20 5.56 20.38
CA ALA A 49 16.87 4.83 21.60
C ALA A 49 15.87 3.69 21.36
N LEU A 50 14.87 3.90 20.49
CA LEU A 50 13.88 2.87 20.13
C LEU A 50 14.47 1.78 19.24
N LEU A 51 15.35 2.12 18.30
CA LEU A 51 16.03 1.14 17.46
C LEU A 51 16.99 0.27 18.28
N GLU A 52 17.71 0.83 19.25
CA GLU A 52 18.53 0.03 20.16
C GLU A 52 17.70 -0.97 20.97
N ARG A 53 16.49 -0.60 21.37
CA ARG A 53 15.54 -1.53 22.01
C ARG A 53 15.06 -2.61 21.06
N LEU A 54 14.64 -2.24 19.85
CA LEU A 54 14.20 -3.18 18.80
C LEU A 54 15.27 -4.22 18.49
N TYR A 55 16.52 -3.79 18.40
CA TYR A 55 17.66 -4.64 18.06
C TYR A 55 18.37 -5.24 19.28
N HIS A 56 17.86 -5.02 20.48
CA HIS A 56 18.50 -5.51 21.69
C HIS A 56 18.61 -7.04 21.66
N GLY A 57 19.83 -7.54 21.83
CA GLY A 57 20.11 -8.97 21.88
C GLY A 57 20.06 -9.65 20.51
N GLU A 58 20.08 -8.87 19.42
CA GLU A 58 20.18 -9.35 18.04
C GLU A 58 19.07 -10.33 17.60
N LEU A 59 17.93 -10.29 18.31
CA LEU A 59 16.74 -11.07 17.97
C LEU A 59 16.21 -10.65 16.59
N VAL A 60 16.16 -9.35 16.33
CA VAL A 60 15.77 -8.80 15.03
C VAL A 60 17.03 -8.30 14.30
N PRO A 61 17.24 -8.62 13.01
CA PRO A 61 18.37 -8.10 12.25
C PRO A 61 18.38 -6.57 12.16
N ARG A 62 19.53 -5.94 12.41
CA ARG A 62 19.72 -4.49 12.32
C ARG A 62 19.53 -3.97 10.89
N GLU A 63 18.66 -2.98 10.72
CA GLU A 63 18.52 -2.24 9.46
C GLU A 63 19.29 -0.91 9.51
N LYS A 64 19.69 -0.39 8.34
CA LYS A 64 20.46 0.86 8.22
C LYS A 64 19.58 2.12 8.14
N LYS A 65 18.34 2.07 8.62
CA LYS A 65 17.40 3.19 8.54
C LYS A 65 17.40 3.95 9.88
N PRO A 66 17.77 5.24 9.92
CA PRO A 66 17.98 5.95 11.18
C PRO A 66 16.69 6.38 11.89
N GLN A 67 15.53 6.36 11.22
CA GLN A 67 14.28 6.92 11.70
C GLN A 67 13.27 5.85 12.12
N VAL A 68 12.65 6.06 13.28
CA VAL A 68 11.40 5.41 13.67
C VAL A 68 10.26 6.32 13.26
N ILE A 69 9.34 5.80 12.45
CA ILE A 69 8.25 6.56 11.84
C ILE A 69 7.05 6.63 12.78
N ASP A 70 6.49 7.82 12.90
CA ASP A 70 5.20 8.07 13.51
C ASP A 70 4.13 8.20 12.42
N THR A 71 3.43 7.09 12.15
CA THR A 71 2.36 7.04 11.15
C THR A 71 1.21 8.00 11.42
N ARG A 72 1.04 8.44 12.68
CA ARG A 72 0.01 9.42 13.13
C ARG A 72 0.29 10.81 12.63
N ARG A 73 1.54 11.07 12.26
CA ARG A 73 2.00 12.34 11.71
C ARG A 73 2.19 12.27 10.20
N CYS A 74 2.18 11.08 9.60
CA CYS A 74 2.28 10.91 8.15
C CYS A 74 0.97 11.29 7.44
N CYS A 75 1.07 12.06 6.37
CA CYS A 75 -0.07 12.42 5.53
C CYS A 75 0.35 12.66 4.09
N GLY A 76 -0.48 12.26 3.13
CA GLY A 76 -0.18 12.34 1.70
C GLY A 76 1.17 11.69 1.37
N PRO A 77 2.11 12.40 0.71
CA PRO A 77 3.44 11.88 0.39
C PRO A 77 4.45 12.04 1.54
N TYR A 78 4.07 12.49 2.74
CA TYR A 78 5.02 12.80 3.80
C TYR A 78 5.14 11.67 4.83
N LEU A 79 6.38 11.26 5.08
CA LEU A 79 6.80 10.39 6.19
C LEU A 79 7.38 11.24 7.31
N VAL A 80 7.02 10.96 8.55
CA VAL A 80 7.44 11.77 9.71
C VAL A 80 8.04 10.88 10.79
N SER A 81 9.23 11.22 11.30
CA SER A 81 9.84 10.50 12.42
C SER A 81 9.20 10.86 13.76
N ILE A 82 9.38 9.99 14.76
CA ILE A 82 8.81 10.12 16.11
C ILE A 82 9.50 11.21 16.97
N ASP A 83 10.64 11.72 16.52
CA ASP A 83 11.46 12.69 17.24
C ASP A 83 10.76 14.05 17.43
N GLU A 84 11.16 14.76 18.48
CA GLU A 84 10.63 16.09 18.83
C GLU A 84 10.92 17.11 17.72
N ALA A 85 12.16 17.13 17.22
CA ALA A 85 12.51 17.73 15.94
C ALA A 85 12.43 16.62 14.88
N PRO A 86 11.28 16.45 14.20
CA PRO A 86 11.10 15.31 13.31
C PRO A 86 11.94 15.46 12.04
N MET A 87 12.39 14.32 11.52
CA MET A 87 12.69 14.19 10.11
C MET A 87 11.38 14.01 9.34
N VAL A 88 11.15 14.88 8.35
CA VAL A 88 10.01 14.83 7.44
C VAL A 88 10.52 14.59 6.03
N LEU A 89 10.11 13.49 5.40
CA LEU A 89 10.61 13.03 4.10
C LEU A 89 9.47 12.93 3.09
N LEU A 90 9.76 13.20 1.82
CA LEU A 90 8.89 12.79 0.71
C LEU A 90 9.03 11.28 0.45
N ASP A 91 7.93 10.53 0.55
CA ASP A 91 7.83 9.11 0.23
C ASP A 91 7.68 8.89 -1.28
N ALA A 92 8.79 8.96 -2.02
CA ALA A 92 8.81 8.73 -3.45
C ALA A 92 8.94 7.24 -3.82
N CYS A 93 8.65 6.34 -2.88
CA CYS A 93 8.64 4.89 -3.10
C CYS A 93 7.33 4.21 -2.70
N SER A 94 6.38 4.95 -2.12
CA SER A 94 5.07 4.48 -1.64
C SER A 94 5.17 3.17 -0.86
N GLN A 95 6.21 3.04 -0.02
CA GLN A 95 6.52 1.83 0.74
C GLN A 95 6.70 0.58 -0.14
N ILE A 96 7.61 0.68 -1.13
CA ILE A 96 7.83 -0.35 -2.16
C ILE A 96 6.52 -0.63 -2.92
N ALA A 97 5.94 0.43 -3.51
CA ALA A 97 4.72 0.37 -4.31
C ALA A 97 3.52 -0.29 -3.59
N THR A 98 3.33 0.00 -2.31
CA THR A 98 2.23 -0.53 -1.48
C THR A 98 1.12 0.48 -1.25
N LEU A 99 1.47 1.77 -1.14
CA LEU A 99 0.49 2.81 -0.88
C LEU A 99 -0.05 3.35 -2.21
N THR A 100 -1.29 3.01 -2.56
CA THR A 100 -1.97 3.56 -3.74
C THR A 100 -2.12 5.07 -3.63
N HIS A 101 -2.45 5.57 -2.43
CA HIS A 101 -2.83 6.98 -2.21
C HIS A 101 -1.91 7.78 -1.28
N GLY A 102 -0.91 7.12 -0.68
CA GLY A 102 -0.10 7.71 0.38
C GLY A 102 -0.77 7.56 1.75
N PHE A 103 -0.29 8.32 2.73
CA PHE A 103 -0.74 8.23 4.12
C PHE A 103 -2.03 9.02 4.36
N ALA A 104 -2.93 8.47 5.19
CA ALA A 104 -4.16 9.14 5.64
C ALA A 104 -5.00 9.72 4.48
N HIS A 105 -5.13 8.98 3.37
CA HIS A 105 -5.87 9.47 2.21
C HIS A 105 -7.38 9.60 2.51
N PRO A 106 -8.06 10.63 1.99
CA PRO A 106 -9.49 10.85 2.20
C PRO A 106 -10.37 9.64 1.88
N ALA A 107 -10.07 8.86 0.83
CA ALA A 107 -10.84 7.65 0.50
C ALA A 107 -10.79 6.59 1.62
N MET A 108 -9.62 6.40 2.24
CA MET A 108 -9.44 5.45 3.34
C MET A 108 -10.06 5.97 4.65
N LEU A 109 -9.86 7.26 4.93
CA LEU A 109 -10.47 7.92 6.08
C LEU A 109 -12.00 7.91 5.97
N ARG A 110 -12.55 8.13 4.77
CA ARG A 110 -13.99 8.04 4.50
C ARG A 110 -14.52 6.66 4.84
N GLY A 111 -13.87 5.59 4.35
CA GLY A 111 -14.32 4.24 4.65
C GLY A 111 -14.35 3.95 6.16
N LEU A 112 -13.43 4.53 6.93
CA LEU A 112 -13.48 4.44 8.39
C LEU A 112 -14.64 5.25 8.98
N TYR A 113 -14.75 6.54 8.65
CA TYR A 113 -15.75 7.43 9.28
C TYR A 113 -17.19 7.12 8.87
N GLU A 114 -17.39 6.59 7.66
CA GLU A 114 -18.70 6.15 7.17
C GLU A 114 -19.05 4.72 7.62
N GLY A 115 -18.19 4.07 8.42
CA GLY A 115 -18.47 2.76 8.99
C GLY A 115 -18.34 1.59 8.03
N ARG A 116 -17.70 1.74 6.85
CA ARG A 116 -17.44 0.60 5.93
C ARG A 116 -16.65 -0.52 6.62
N PHE A 117 -15.81 -0.15 7.59
CA PHE A 117 -14.97 -1.07 8.34
C PHE A 117 -15.62 -1.65 9.62
N ASP A 118 -16.83 -1.20 9.98
CA ASP A 118 -17.46 -1.54 11.28
C ASP A 118 -17.60 -3.05 11.49
N ALA A 119 -17.95 -3.79 10.43
CA ALA A 119 -18.18 -5.24 10.49
C ALA A 119 -16.88 -6.06 10.57
N CYS A 120 -15.73 -5.51 10.16
CA CYS A 120 -14.50 -6.28 9.93
C CYS A 120 -13.26 -5.82 10.71
N LEU A 121 -13.31 -4.70 11.44
CA LEU A 121 -12.16 -4.25 12.27
C LEU A 121 -11.90 -5.15 13.48
N TRP A 122 -12.97 -5.71 14.05
CA TRP A 122 -12.93 -6.39 15.36
C TRP A 122 -13.19 -7.89 15.27
N ALA A 123 -13.86 -8.32 14.20
CA ALA A 123 -14.09 -9.71 13.91
C ALA A 123 -13.35 -10.07 12.62
N ASN A 124 -12.59 -11.16 12.66
CA ASN A 124 -12.03 -11.76 11.48
C ASN A 124 -12.59 -13.18 11.32
N PRO A 125 -13.86 -13.30 10.91
CA PRO A 125 -14.46 -14.62 10.70
C PRO A 125 -13.68 -15.39 9.64
N ASP A 126 -13.75 -16.71 9.70
CA ASP A 126 -13.21 -17.55 8.64
C ASP A 126 -14.03 -17.29 7.35
N SER A 127 -13.44 -16.52 6.44
CA SER A 127 -14.05 -16.10 5.18
C SER A 127 -14.27 -17.26 4.20
N THR A 128 -13.81 -18.48 4.51
CA THR A 128 -14.09 -19.67 3.70
C THR A 128 -15.44 -20.31 4.05
N VAL A 129 -16.00 -20.01 5.22
CA VAL A 129 -17.29 -20.54 5.68
C VAL A 129 -18.32 -19.45 5.99
N VAL A 130 -17.87 -18.20 6.21
CA VAL A 130 -18.74 -17.04 6.43
C VAL A 130 -18.70 -16.13 5.21
N ALA A 131 -19.88 -15.89 4.62
CA ALA A 131 -20.05 -14.93 3.52
C ALA A 131 -19.56 -13.55 3.95
N SER A 132 -18.75 -12.92 3.09
CA SER A 132 -18.06 -11.66 3.37
C SER A 132 -18.33 -10.69 2.21
N PRO A 133 -19.39 -9.88 2.27
CA PRO A 133 -19.78 -8.99 1.16
C PRO A 133 -18.67 -8.06 0.68
N GLU A 134 -17.76 -7.66 1.57
CA GLU A 134 -16.60 -6.84 1.23
C GLU A 134 -15.60 -7.57 0.34
N LEU A 135 -15.41 -8.88 0.56
CA LEU A 135 -14.54 -9.72 -0.27
C LEU A 135 -15.22 -10.06 -1.61
N ASP A 136 -16.54 -10.25 -1.61
CA ASP A 136 -17.33 -10.47 -2.83
C ASP A 136 -17.26 -9.24 -3.75
N ALA A 137 -17.54 -8.05 -3.21
CA ALA A 137 -17.41 -6.79 -3.95
C ALA A 137 -15.97 -6.55 -4.44
N TYR A 138 -14.97 -6.98 -3.66
CA TYR A 138 -13.59 -6.89 -4.09
C TYR A 138 -13.27 -7.85 -5.24
N ALA A 139 -13.74 -9.08 -5.17
CA ALA A 139 -13.61 -10.06 -6.24
C ALA A 139 -14.28 -9.57 -7.53
N GLU A 140 -15.50 -9.03 -7.42
CA GLU A 140 -16.23 -8.43 -8.55
C GLU A 140 -15.45 -7.29 -9.21
N LEU A 141 -14.91 -6.36 -8.42
CA LEU A 141 -14.07 -5.27 -8.94
C LEU A 141 -12.84 -5.81 -9.67
N LEU A 142 -12.14 -6.79 -9.08
CA LEU A 142 -10.95 -7.38 -9.66
C LEU A 142 -11.25 -8.08 -10.98
N ILE A 143 -12.31 -8.88 -11.05
CA ILE A 143 -12.76 -9.56 -12.27
C ILE A 143 -13.16 -8.54 -13.33
N ALA A 144 -13.90 -7.49 -12.96
CA ALA A 144 -14.33 -6.45 -13.89
C ALA A 144 -13.14 -5.66 -14.49
N LYS A 145 -12.03 -5.52 -13.75
CA LYS A 145 -10.81 -4.85 -14.22
C LYS A 145 -9.85 -5.79 -14.95
N ALA A 146 -9.99 -7.11 -14.79
CA ALA A 146 -9.06 -8.09 -15.32
C ALA A 146 -9.14 -8.22 -16.85
N PRO A 147 -8.07 -8.71 -17.49
CA PRO A 147 -8.13 -9.20 -18.87
C PRO A 147 -9.31 -10.15 -19.09
N ALA A 148 -9.94 -10.05 -20.25
CA ALA A 148 -11.07 -10.87 -20.65
C ALA A 148 -10.73 -12.37 -20.51
N GLY A 149 -11.69 -13.15 -20.02
CA GLY A 149 -11.51 -14.58 -19.78
C GLY A 149 -10.97 -14.97 -18.40
N LEU A 150 -10.48 -14.02 -17.59
CA LEU A 150 -10.19 -14.26 -16.18
C LEU A 150 -11.47 -14.05 -15.35
N ALA A 151 -12.20 -15.13 -15.08
CA ALA A 151 -13.54 -15.09 -14.48
C ALA A 151 -13.58 -15.37 -12.97
N HIS A 152 -12.44 -15.71 -12.36
CA HIS A 152 -12.38 -16.08 -10.95
C HIS A 152 -11.35 -15.25 -10.21
N ALA A 153 -11.69 -14.81 -9.00
CA ALA A 153 -10.76 -14.19 -8.06
C ALA A 153 -10.67 -15.06 -6.80
N SER A 154 -9.46 -15.23 -6.29
CA SER A 154 -9.19 -15.87 -5.00
C SER A 154 -8.17 -15.06 -4.23
N PHE A 155 -8.17 -15.23 -2.92
CA PHE A 155 -7.31 -14.46 -2.02
C PHE A 155 -6.40 -15.39 -1.22
N VAL A 156 -5.29 -14.83 -0.76
CA VAL A 156 -4.35 -15.43 0.19
C VAL A 156 -3.96 -14.39 1.24
N GLY A 157 -3.08 -14.78 2.17
CA GLY A 157 -2.44 -13.87 3.10
C GLY A 157 -1.81 -12.65 2.41
N ALA A 158 -1.19 -11.78 3.20
CA ALA A 158 -0.84 -10.47 2.67
C ALA A 158 0.29 -10.51 1.60
N GLY A 159 0.99 -11.64 1.41
CA GLY A 159 2.19 -11.75 0.58
C GLY A 159 1.96 -11.94 -0.93
N GLY A 160 2.74 -11.22 -1.76
CA GLY A 160 2.80 -11.49 -3.20
C GLY A 160 3.45 -12.82 -3.56
N ALA A 161 4.38 -13.30 -2.72
CA ALA A 161 4.97 -14.64 -2.87
C ALA A 161 3.90 -15.73 -2.73
N GLU A 162 2.98 -15.60 -1.78
CA GLU A 162 1.86 -16.53 -1.60
C GLU A 162 0.88 -16.49 -2.77
N ALA A 163 0.61 -15.30 -3.32
CA ALA A 163 -0.24 -15.16 -4.51
C ALA A 163 0.38 -15.90 -5.71
N ASN A 164 1.70 -15.77 -5.90
CA ASN A 164 2.44 -16.49 -6.92
C ASN A 164 2.50 -18.00 -6.67
N GLU A 165 2.67 -18.48 -5.43
CA GLU A 165 2.59 -19.91 -5.09
C GLU A 165 1.19 -20.49 -5.40
N LYS A 166 0.12 -19.75 -5.06
CA LYS A 166 -1.25 -20.14 -5.42
C LYS A 166 -1.44 -20.16 -6.94
N ALA A 167 -0.97 -19.14 -7.67
CA ALA A 167 -1.03 -19.12 -9.13
C ALA A 167 -0.28 -20.30 -9.77
N LEU A 168 0.91 -20.63 -9.27
CA LEU A 168 1.69 -21.80 -9.70
C LEU A 168 0.95 -23.11 -9.44
N ARG A 169 0.29 -23.23 -8.28
CA ARG A 169 -0.57 -24.37 -7.97
C ARG A 169 -1.73 -24.49 -8.95
N LEU A 170 -2.47 -23.40 -9.19
CA LEU A 170 -3.62 -23.40 -10.12
C LEU A 170 -3.16 -23.76 -11.54
N ALA A 171 -2.08 -23.15 -12.02
CA ALA A 171 -1.47 -23.48 -13.30
C ALA A 171 -1.13 -24.97 -13.42
N ARG A 172 -0.49 -25.54 -12.39
CA ARG A 172 -0.15 -26.97 -12.40
C ARG A 172 -1.37 -27.87 -12.37
N LEU A 173 -2.38 -27.54 -11.57
CA LEU A 173 -3.57 -28.36 -11.37
C LEU A 173 -4.46 -28.38 -12.63
N HIS A 174 -4.66 -27.21 -13.25
CA HIS A 174 -5.60 -27.03 -14.35
C HIS A 174 -4.95 -27.07 -15.73
N GLY A 175 -3.65 -26.80 -15.83
CA GLY A 175 -2.90 -26.91 -17.08
C GLY A 175 -2.64 -28.36 -17.52
N PHE A 176 -2.69 -29.31 -16.59
CA PHE A 176 -2.35 -30.71 -16.84
C PHE A 176 -3.20 -31.65 -15.98
N ASP A 177 -3.60 -32.79 -16.56
CA ASP A 177 -4.18 -33.90 -15.79
C ASP A 177 -3.12 -34.60 -14.91
N ALA A 178 -3.53 -35.60 -14.14
CA ALA A 178 -2.64 -36.31 -13.22
C ALA A 178 -1.40 -36.91 -13.91
N ALA A 179 -1.57 -37.48 -15.12
CA ALA A 179 -0.48 -38.06 -15.88
C ALA A 179 0.45 -36.99 -16.47
N GLY A 180 -0.13 -35.91 -17.01
CA GLY A 180 0.59 -34.76 -17.55
C GLY A 180 1.38 -34.00 -16.50
N ARG A 181 0.95 -34.02 -15.23
CA ARG A 181 1.69 -33.42 -14.11
C ARG A 181 2.97 -34.18 -13.74
N ALA A 182 3.11 -35.44 -14.11
CA ALA A 182 4.29 -36.24 -13.82
C ALA A 182 5.51 -35.69 -14.58
N GLY A 183 6.63 -35.49 -13.89
CA GLY A 183 7.87 -34.93 -14.47
C GLY A 183 7.89 -33.40 -14.61
N ARG A 184 6.72 -32.73 -14.60
CA ARG A 184 6.61 -31.27 -14.65
C ARG A 184 6.72 -30.64 -13.27
N THR A 185 7.96 -30.38 -12.85
CA THR A 185 8.30 -29.84 -11.53
C THR A 185 8.92 -28.44 -11.59
N ARG A 186 9.21 -27.93 -12.79
CA ARG A 186 9.92 -26.66 -12.99
C ARG A 186 9.01 -25.57 -13.54
N VAL A 187 9.41 -24.34 -13.27
CA VAL A 187 8.80 -23.12 -13.81
C VAL A 187 9.82 -22.47 -14.74
N LEU A 188 9.38 -21.94 -15.87
CA LEU A 188 10.21 -21.03 -16.67
C LEU A 188 9.96 -19.60 -16.18
N ALA A 189 11.03 -18.91 -15.79
CA ALA A 189 11.04 -17.50 -15.42
C ALA A 189 12.07 -16.75 -16.29
N PHE A 190 12.20 -15.44 -16.13
CA PHE A 190 13.08 -14.63 -16.97
C PHE A 190 14.23 -13.99 -16.19
N ASP A 191 15.36 -13.75 -16.85
CA ASP A 191 16.48 -13.01 -16.27
C ASP A 191 16.04 -11.61 -15.82
N GLY A 192 16.38 -11.25 -14.58
CA GLY A 192 15.98 -9.99 -13.94
C GLY A 192 14.67 -10.07 -13.14
N SER A 193 13.94 -11.19 -13.20
CA SER A 193 12.66 -11.34 -12.48
C SER A 193 12.79 -11.41 -10.95
N PHE A 194 11.71 -11.06 -10.26
CA PHE A 194 11.50 -11.24 -8.82
C PHE A 194 10.04 -11.61 -8.53
N HIS A 195 9.81 -12.85 -8.09
CA HIS A 195 8.46 -13.39 -7.84
C HIS A 195 8.17 -13.68 -6.37
N GLY A 196 9.13 -13.45 -5.46
CA GLY A 196 8.91 -13.63 -4.03
C GLY A 196 10.10 -14.23 -3.29
N ARG A 197 9.84 -14.62 -2.04
CA ARG A 197 10.84 -15.19 -1.13
C ARG A 197 10.34 -16.44 -0.38
N THR A 198 9.24 -17.04 -0.82
CA THR A 198 8.87 -18.42 -0.42
C THR A 198 9.68 -19.41 -1.25
N LEU A 199 9.70 -20.68 -0.90
CA LEU A 199 10.63 -21.67 -1.43
C LEU A 199 10.60 -21.76 -2.96
N ILE A 200 9.42 -21.86 -3.58
CA ILE A 200 9.30 -21.99 -5.03
C ILE A 200 9.43 -20.62 -5.71
N THR A 201 8.82 -19.56 -5.16
CA THR A 201 8.89 -18.22 -5.78
C THR A 201 10.27 -17.56 -5.66
N LEU A 202 11.04 -17.91 -4.62
CA LEU A 202 12.44 -17.56 -4.51
C LEU A 202 13.24 -18.33 -5.56
N GLY A 203 12.94 -19.61 -5.77
CA GLY A 203 13.48 -20.40 -6.87
C GLY A 203 13.26 -19.74 -8.24
N ALA A 204 12.11 -19.09 -8.43
CA ALA A 204 11.76 -18.31 -9.62
C ALA A 204 12.25 -16.85 -9.62
N THR A 205 12.96 -16.40 -8.58
CA THR A 205 13.57 -15.07 -8.52
C THR A 205 15.00 -15.12 -9.06
N SER A 206 15.28 -14.40 -10.15
CA SER A 206 16.53 -14.53 -10.92
C SER A 206 17.81 -14.32 -10.12
N ASN A 207 17.82 -13.36 -9.18
CA ASN A 207 19.01 -12.97 -8.43
C ASN A 207 19.65 -14.15 -7.65
N PRO A 208 20.86 -14.61 -8.05
CA PRO A 208 21.51 -15.76 -7.42
C PRO A 208 21.84 -15.57 -5.94
N ALA A 209 22.17 -14.35 -5.52
CA ALA A 209 22.50 -14.04 -4.13
C ALA A 209 21.28 -14.22 -3.21
N LYS A 210 20.06 -13.92 -3.71
CA LYS A 210 18.81 -14.15 -2.97
C LYS A 210 18.47 -15.64 -2.85
N ARG A 211 18.82 -16.45 -3.85
CA ARG A 211 18.55 -17.90 -3.92
C ARG A 211 19.57 -18.79 -3.22
N LYS A 212 20.73 -18.27 -2.84
CA LYS A 212 21.84 -19.05 -2.28
C LYS A 212 21.38 -19.96 -1.13
N GLY A 213 21.64 -21.25 -1.28
CA GLY A 213 21.41 -22.26 -0.25
C GLY A 213 19.98 -22.82 -0.19
N VAL A 214 18.96 -22.17 -0.76
CA VAL A 214 17.54 -22.52 -0.53
C VAL A 214 16.83 -23.15 -1.72
N VAL A 215 17.60 -23.53 -2.73
CA VAL A 215 17.09 -24.16 -3.94
C VAL A 215 16.82 -25.64 -3.68
N LEU A 216 15.59 -26.09 -3.93
CA LEU A 216 15.23 -27.51 -3.88
C LEU A 216 15.62 -28.22 -5.19
N PRO A 217 16.43 -29.28 -5.13
CA PRO A 217 16.77 -30.08 -6.29
C PRO A 217 15.54 -30.55 -7.07
N GLY A 218 15.51 -30.29 -8.38
CA GLY A 218 14.40 -30.70 -9.26
C GLY A 218 13.22 -29.73 -9.33
N PHE A 219 13.14 -28.75 -8.43
CA PHE A 219 12.11 -27.70 -8.42
C PHE A 219 12.66 -26.32 -8.79
N GLU A 220 13.89 -26.27 -9.31
CA GLU A 220 14.51 -25.01 -9.71
C GLU A 220 13.82 -24.43 -10.94
N ALA A 221 13.58 -23.12 -10.91
CA ALA A 221 13.16 -22.42 -12.11
C ALA A 221 14.30 -22.41 -13.15
N VAL A 222 13.90 -22.40 -14.42
CA VAL A 222 14.81 -22.18 -15.55
C VAL A 222 14.66 -20.74 -15.99
N PHE A 223 15.77 -20.00 -15.99
CA PHE A 223 15.77 -18.60 -16.38
C PHE A 223 16.05 -18.47 -17.87
N CYS A 224 15.10 -17.87 -18.57
CA CYS A 224 15.21 -17.52 -19.97
C CYS A 224 15.75 -16.09 -20.09
N PRO A 225 16.74 -15.83 -20.95
CA PRO A 225 17.04 -14.47 -21.34
C PRO A 225 15.81 -13.86 -22.01
N ARG A 226 15.70 -12.52 -22.03
CA ARG A 226 14.59 -11.81 -22.67
C ARG A 226 14.73 -11.82 -24.21
N ASP A 227 14.86 -13.01 -24.77
CA ASP A 227 15.04 -13.31 -26.19
C ASP A 227 14.06 -14.40 -26.61
N LEU A 228 13.36 -14.18 -27.73
CA LEU A 228 12.30 -15.07 -28.18
C LEU A 228 12.83 -16.36 -28.81
N GLY A 229 14.04 -16.35 -29.38
CA GLY A 229 14.68 -17.54 -29.92
C GLY A 229 15.04 -18.50 -28.78
N ALA A 230 15.71 -17.98 -27.76
CA ALA A 230 16.04 -18.72 -26.55
C ALA A 230 14.80 -19.26 -25.83
N LEU A 231 13.72 -18.48 -25.77
CA LEU A 231 12.47 -18.94 -25.18
C LEU A 231 11.90 -20.16 -25.90
N ARG A 232 11.82 -20.10 -27.23
CA ARG A 232 11.30 -21.21 -28.04
C ARG A 232 12.17 -22.46 -27.91
N GLU A 233 13.49 -22.29 -28.00
CA GLU A 233 14.45 -23.38 -27.83
C GLU A 233 14.32 -24.04 -26.45
N LEU A 234 14.24 -23.25 -25.37
CA LEU A 234 14.07 -23.77 -24.02
C LEU A 234 12.75 -24.52 -23.86
N LEU A 235 11.65 -23.95 -24.34
CA LEU A 235 10.34 -24.57 -24.27
C LEU A 235 10.29 -25.88 -25.07
N ASP A 236 10.95 -25.97 -26.21
CA ASP A 236 10.96 -27.17 -27.06
C ASP A 236 11.88 -28.26 -26.50
N ALA A 237 13.08 -27.89 -26.04
CA ALA A 237 14.06 -28.83 -25.51
C ALA A 237 13.64 -29.44 -24.15
N ARG A 238 12.81 -28.73 -23.38
CA ARG A 238 12.48 -29.06 -21.98
C ARG A 238 10.99 -29.05 -21.68
N ALA A 239 10.13 -29.20 -22.70
CA ALA A 239 8.67 -29.12 -22.57
C ALA A 239 8.07 -30.01 -21.46
N GLY A 240 8.66 -31.20 -21.24
CA GLY A 240 8.22 -32.15 -20.23
C GLY A 240 8.56 -31.76 -18.78
N GLU A 241 9.36 -30.71 -18.58
CA GLU A 241 9.78 -30.27 -17.25
C GLU A 241 8.93 -29.10 -16.72
N PHE A 242 8.32 -28.31 -17.62
CA PHE A 242 7.63 -27.08 -17.26
C PHE A 242 6.14 -27.27 -17.00
N TYR A 243 5.65 -26.74 -15.88
CA TYR A 243 4.21 -26.63 -15.61
C TYR A 243 3.65 -25.20 -15.71
N ALA A 244 4.52 -24.19 -15.82
CA ALA A 244 4.11 -22.79 -16.01
C ALA A 244 5.26 -21.94 -16.56
N VAL A 245 4.89 -20.84 -17.23
CA VAL A 245 5.76 -19.67 -17.45
C VAL A 245 5.28 -18.54 -16.55
N ILE A 246 6.19 -17.88 -15.84
CA ILE A 246 5.88 -16.70 -15.02
C ILE A 246 6.70 -15.49 -15.48
N VAL A 247 6.06 -14.33 -15.56
CA VAL A 247 6.68 -13.09 -16.04
C VAL A 247 6.09 -11.85 -15.37
N GLU A 248 6.94 -10.87 -15.02
CA GLU A 248 6.51 -9.52 -14.68
C GLU A 248 6.40 -8.68 -15.97
N PRO A 249 5.33 -7.92 -16.22
CA PRO A 249 5.26 -7.06 -17.40
C PRO A 249 6.24 -5.87 -17.32
N MET A 250 6.60 -5.46 -16.11
CA MET A 250 7.73 -4.59 -15.82
C MET A 250 8.54 -5.21 -14.68
N MET A 251 9.78 -5.62 -14.96
CA MET A 251 10.66 -6.25 -13.98
C MET A 251 11.16 -5.21 -13.00
N ALA A 252 10.53 -5.12 -11.85
CA ALA A 252 10.74 -4.00 -10.95
C ALA A 252 12.09 -4.08 -10.22
N GLU A 253 12.40 -5.23 -9.63
CA GLU A 253 13.67 -5.42 -8.89
C GLU A 253 14.88 -5.53 -9.83
N GLY A 254 14.67 -6.05 -11.03
CA GLY A 254 15.71 -6.26 -12.04
C GLY A 254 16.26 -4.99 -12.69
N GLY A 255 15.70 -3.81 -12.36
CA GLY A 255 16.14 -2.52 -12.90
C GLY A 255 15.04 -1.70 -13.55
N ASP A 256 13.78 -1.84 -13.12
CA ASP A 256 12.63 -1.16 -13.74
C ASP A 256 12.52 -1.43 -15.25
N VAL A 257 12.65 -2.69 -15.65
CA VAL A 257 12.70 -3.04 -17.08
C VAL A 257 11.31 -3.25 -17.64
N HIS A 258 10.85 -2.34 -18.49
CA HIS A 258 9.55 -2.43 -19.17
C HIS A 258 9.64 -3.44 -20.32
N LEU A 259 8.87 -4.52 -20.26
CA LEU A 259 8.79 -5.46 -21.38
C LEU A 259 7.85 -4.90 -22.45
N SER A 260 8.28 -4.99 -23.71
CA SER A 260 7.48 -4.53 -24.85
C SER A 260 6.23 -5.39 -25.02
N ARG A 261 5.17 -4.80 -25.59
CA ARG A 261 3.97 -5.50 -25.99
C ARG A 261 4.27 -6.70 -26.88
N GLU A 262 5.16 -6.53 -27.85
CA GLU A 262 5.52 -7.53 -28.87
C GLU A 262 6.15 -8.77 -28.22
N PHE A 263 7.07 -8.53 -27.28
CA PHE A 263 7.70 -9.61 -26.51
C PHE A 263 6.66 -10.40 -25.70
N LEU A 264 5.82 -9.72 -24.90
CA LEU A 264 4.83 -10.40 -24.07
C LEU A 264 3.75 -11.13 -24.88
N LEU A 265 3.36 -10.57 -26.03
CA LEU A 265 2.48 -11.24 -26.99
C LEU A 265 3.12 -12.53 -27.52
N ALA A 266 4.40 -12.48 -27.88
CA ALA A 266 5.13 -13.66 -28.35
C ALA A 266 5.32 -14.71 -27.24
N VAL A 267 5.51 -14.31 -25.98
CA VAL A 267 5.51 -15.23 -24.83
C VAL A 267 4.15 -15.91 -24.71
N ARG A 268 3.05 -15.15 -24.73
CA ARG A 268 1.68 -15.71 -24.67
C ARG A 268 1.39 -16.66 -25.83
N GLN A 269 1.83 -16.34 -27.05
CA GLN A 269 1.67 -17.23 -28.19
C GLN A 269 2.45 -18.54 -27.99
N ALA A 270 3.73 -18.45 -27.59
CA ALA A 270 4.57 -19.61 -27.38
C ALA A 270 4.02 -20.55 -26.29
N THR A 271 3.44 -19.99 -25.23
CA THR A 271 2.82 -20.76 -24.15
C THR A 271 1.54 -21.45 -24.61
N ARG A 272 0.66 -20.74 -25.36
CA ARG A 272 -0.57 -21.32 -25.92
C ARG A 272 -0.31 -22.48 -26.88
N GLU A 273 0.62 -22.31 -27.80
CA GLU A 273 1.00 -23.35 -28.78
C GLU A 273 1.38 -24.68 -28.11
N ARG A 274 1.83 -24.63 -26.86
CA ARG A 274 2.31 -25.77 -26.08
C ARG A 274 1.36 -26.20 -24.96
N GLY A 275 0.21 -25.55 -24.83
CA GLY A 275 -0.72 -25.80 -23.72
C GLY A 275 -0.11 -25.50 -22.34
N LEU A 276 0.88 -24.62 -22.27
CA LEU A 276 1.57 -24.27 -21.04
C LEU A 276 0.91 -23.03 -20.42
N PRO A 277 0.51 -23.05 -19.14
CA PRO A 277 -0.05 -21.87 -18.48
C PRO A 277 0.92 -20.68 -18.44
N LEU A 278 0.41 -19.49 -18.73
CA LEU A 278 1.10 -18.21 -18.51
C LEU A 278 0.57 -17.52 -17.25
N ILE A 279 1.47 -17.24 -16.33
CA ILE A 279 1.23 -16.43 -15.13
C ILE A 279 1.87 -15.06 -15.33
N VAL A 280 1.07 -14.01 -15.19
CA VAL A 280 1.56 -12.63 -15.20
C VAL A 280 1.59 -12.12 -13.76
N ASP A 281 2.80 -11.83 -13.28
CA ASP A 281 3.04 -11.28 -11.95
C ASP A 281 2.86 -9.76 -11.98
N GLU A 282 1.70 -9.30 -11.52
CA GLU A 282 1.37 -7.89 -11.37
C GLU A 282 1.41 -7.43 -9.91
N VAL A 283 2.11 -8.16 -9.04
CA VAL A 283 2.25 -7.82 -7.61
C VAL A 283 2.73 -6.37 -7.41
N GLN A 284 3.58 -5.87 -8.31
CA GLN A 284 4.07 -4.48 -8.26
C GLN A 284 3.46 -3.55 -9.30
N THR A 285 3.04 -4.07 -10.45
CA THR A 285 2.57 -3.26 -11.58
C THR A 285 1.08 -3.00 -11.57
N GLY A 286 0.31 -3.88 -10.93
CA GLY A 286 -1.14 -3.74 -10.78
C GLY A 286 -1.52 -2.55 -9.90
N PHE A 287 -2.82 -2.32 -9.82
CA PHE A 287 -3.43 -1.22 -9.07
C PHE A 287 -2.89 0.14 -9.53
N GLY A 288 -2.91 0.39 -10.84
CA GLY A 288 -2.73 1.73 -11.39
C GLY A 288 -1.28 2.23 -11.46
N THR A 289 -0.29 1.42 -11.07
CA THR A 289 1.12 1.85 -11.06
C THR A 289 1.57 2.34 -12.43
N GLY A 290 1.19 1.63 -13.50
CA GLY A 290 1.42 2.03 -14.88
C GLY A 290 0.35 2.95 -15.47
N GLY A 291 -0.55 3.54 -14.69
CA GLY A 291 -1.66 4.38 -15.14
C GLY A 291 -2.96 3.62 -15.47
N SER A 292 -2.88 2.41 -16.02
CA SER A 292 -4.02 1.48 -16.13
C SER A 292 -4.10 0.60 -14.88
N PHE A 293 -5.29 0.06 -14.56
CA PHE A 293 -5.45 -0.84 -13.41
C PHE A 293 -4.45 -2.01 -13.44
N PHE A 294 -4.36 -2.71 -14.56
CA PHE A 294 -3.34 -3.71 -14.86
C PHE A 294 -2.42 -3.22 -15.97
N TRP A 295 -1.12 -3.54 -15.85
CA TRP A 295 -0.13 -3.20 -16.86
C TRP A 295 -0.32 -4.02 -18.13
N TRP A 296 -0.80 -5.26 -18.01
CA TRP A 296 -1.20 -6.08 -19.16
C TRP A 296 -2.24 -5.36 -20.03
N SER A 297 -3.23 -4.73 -19.40
CA SER A 297 -4.25 -3.93 -20.07
C SER A 297 -3.67 -2.66 -20.71
N ARG A 298 -2.68 -2.00 -20.08
CA ARG A 298 -1.95 -0.86 -20.68
C ARG A 298 -1.31 -1.23 -22.03
N LEU A 299 -0.88 -2.48 -22.19
CA LEU A 299 -0.27 -2.97 -23.42
C LEU A 299 -1.31 -3.36 -24.49
N GLY A 300 -2.60 -3.16 -24.24
CA GLY A 300 -3.67 -3.56 -25.17
C GLY A 300 -3.73 -5.08 -25.36
N LEU A 301 -3.41 -5.85 -24.32
CA LEU A 301 -3.47 -7.32 -24.30
C LEU A 301 -4.63 -7.85 -23.44
N GLY A 302 -5.49 -6.96 -22.94
CA GLY A 302 -6.56 -7.29 -22.00
C GLY A 302 -7.93 -7.58 -22.62
N GLU A 303 -8.21 -7.14 -23.85
CA GLU A 303 -9.57 -7.22 -24.43
C GLU A 303 -9.88 -8.57 -25.07
N ASP A 304 -8.88 -9.23 -25.65
CA ASP A 304 -9.03 -10.53 -26.30
C ASP A 304 -8.77 -11.66 -25.28
N PRO A 305 -9.76 -12.53 -24.99
CA PRO A 305 -9.60 -13.68 -24.11
C PRO A 305 -8.50 -14.64 -24.53
N GLU A 306 -8.10 -14.61 -25.81
CA GLU A 306 -7.04 -15.44 -26.33
C GLU A 306 -5.65 -14.88 -26.02
N LEU A 307 -5.53 -13.56 -25.84
CA LEU A 307 -4.30 -12.85 -25.48
C LEU A 307 -4.11 -12.69 -23.97
N ALA A 308 -5.17 -12.87 -23.18
CA ALA A 308 -5.10 -12.85 -21.73
C ALA A 308 -4.14 -13.92 -21.18
N PRO A 309 -3.47 -13.66 -20.04
CA PRO A 309 -2.77 -14.73 -19.32
C PRO A 309 -3.77 -15.76 -18.79
N ASP A 310 -3.27 -16.88 -18.27
CA ASP A 310 -4.12 -17.87 -17.61
C ASP A 310 -4.37 -17.51 -16.15
N VAL A 311 -3.37 -16.85 -15.53
CA VAL A 311 -3.43 -16.35 -14.17
C VAL A 311 -2.72 -14.99 -14.08
N LEU A 312 -3.28 -14.08 -13.30
CA LEU A 312 -2.69 -12.80 -12.92
C LEU A 312 -2.63 -12.70 -11.40
N THR A 313 -1.49 -12.29 -10.84
CA THR A 313 -1.32 -12.13 -9.39
C THR A 313 -1.13 -10.67 -8.99
N CYS A 314 -1.65 -10.31 -7.81
CA CYS A 314 -1.52 -8.99 -7.21
C CYS A 314 -1.20 -9.11 -5.73
N ALA A 315 -0.47 -8.13 -5.18
CA ALA A 315 -0.39 -7.89 -3.75
C ALA A 315 -0.11 -6.40 -3.52
N LYS A 316 0.72 -6.05 -2.53
CA LYS A 316 1.12 -4.66 -2.26
C LYS A 316 -0.09 -3.72 -2.17
N LYS A 317 -0.33 -2.88 -3.18
CA LYS A 317 -1.49 -1.98 -3.30
C LYS A 317 -2.84 -2.70 -3.18
N ALA A 318 -2.90 -3.98 -3.54
CA ALA A 318 -4.08 -4.82 -3.40
C ALA A 318 -4.51 -5.11 -1.95
N GLY A 319 -3.74 -4.70 -0.93
CA GLY A 319 -4.10 -4.90 0.48
C GLY A 319 -3.91 -6.34 1.00
N LEU A 320 -4.06 -7.35 0.15
CA LEU A 320 -3.80 -8.77 0.38
C LEU A 320 -3.19 -9.40 -0.89
N GLY A 321 -2.80 -10.68 -0.86
CA GLY A 321 -2.47 -11.40 -2.09
C GLY A 321 -3.75 -11.80 -2.82
N ALA A 322 -3.91 -11.36 -4.07
CA ALA A 322 -5.04 -11.69 -4.92
C ALA A 322 -4.58 -12.44 -6.17
N VAL A 323 -5.36 -13.42 -6.59
CA VAL A 323 -5.12 -14.24 -7.77
C VAL A 323 -6.37 -14.22 -8.63
N ILE A 324 -6.28 -13.59 -9.80
CA ILE A 324 -7.34 -13.55 -10.79
C ILE A 324 -6.98 -14.58 -11.86
N SER A 325 -7.88 -15.52 -12.15
CA SER A 325 -7.55 -16.62 -13.06
C SER A 325 -8.74 -17.10 -13.89
N ARG A 326 -8.42 -17.90 -14.92
CA ARG A 326 -9.43 -18.61 -15.73
C ARG A 326 -10.13 -19.74 -14.97
N TRP A 327 -9.59 -20.14 -13.83
CA TRP A 327 -10.01 -21.34 -13.11
C TRP A 327 -10.50 -21.02 -11.70
N SER A 328 -11.42 -21.83 -11.17
CA SER A 328 -11.77 -21.75 -9.76
C SER A 328 -10.63 -22.27 -8.88
N ASP A 329 -10.50 -21.67 -7.70
CA ASP A 329 -9.63 -22.19 -6.64
C ASP A 329 -10.36 -23.27 -5.85
N PRO A 330 -9.92 -24.54 -5.90
CA PRO A 330 -10.56 -25.62 -5.15
C PRO A 330 -10.28 -25.55 -3.65
N GLU A 331 -9.27 -24.79 -3.20
CA GLU A 331 -8.94 -24.67 -1.77
C GLU A 331 -8.80 -23.19 -1.39
N PRO A 332 -9.93 -22.48 -1.20
CA PRO A 332 -9.90 -21.08 -0.80
C PRO A 332 -9.22 -20.93 0.56
N THR A 333 -8.55 -19.79 0.76
CA THR A 333 -7.81 -19.50 1.98
C THR A 333 -8.54 -18.41 2.75
N ALA A 334 -8.68 -18.59 4.08
CA ALA A 334 -9.21 -17.55 4.93
C ALA A 334 -8.30 -16.31 4.89
N VAL A 335 -8.88 -15.13 4.71
CA VAL A 335 -8.15 -13.87 4.64
C VAL A 335 -8.70 -12.84 5.60
N ASN A 336 -7.91 -11.82 5.89
CA ASN A 336 -8.36 -10.73 6.75
C ASN A 336 -9.34 -9.82 5.99
N VAL A 337 -10.61 -9.81 6.38
CA VAL A 337 -11.68 -9.07 5.67
C VAL A 337 -11.38 -7.57 5.60
N ALA A 338 -10.88 -6.97 6.69
CA ALA A 338 -10.46 -5.57 6.69
C ALA A 338 -9.32 -5.28 5.69
N SER A 339 -8.43 -6.25 5.45
CA SER A 339 -7.39 -6.14 4.41
C SER A 339 -7.98 -6.18 3.01
N GLY A 340 -9.00 -7.02 2.79
CA GLY A 340 -9.75 -7.07 1.54
C GLY A 340 -10.50 -5.76 1.28
N LEU A 341 -11.21 -5.23 2.26
CA LEU A 341 -11.90 -3.94 2.14
C LEU A 341 -10.93 -2.78 1.87
N ARG A 342 -9.74 -2.77 2.49
CA ARG A 342 -8.68 -1.81 2.13
C ARG A 342 -8.27 -1.95 0.67
N GLY A 343 -8.10 -3.19 0.20
CA GLY A 343 -7.80 -3.51 -1.20
C GLY A 343 -8.88 -3.02 -2.16
N LEU A 344 -10.15 -3.21 -1.81
CA LEU A 344 -11.31 -2.69 -2.55
C LEU A 344 -11.25 -1.16 -2.67
N ILE A 345 -11.09 -0.44 -1.56
CA ILE A 345 -10.97 1.04 -1.57
C ILE A 345 -9.77 1.49 -2.42
N HIS A 346 -8.65 0.76 -2.35
CA HIS A 346 -7.50 1.04 -3.20
C HIS A 346 -7.80 0.81 -4.69
N GLY A 347 -8.54 -0.25 -5.02
CA GLY A 347 -8.92 -0.58 -6.38
C GLY A 347 -9.88 0.44 -7.00
N GLU A 348 -10.86 0.92 -6.24
CA GLU A 348 -11.86 1.93 -6.65
C GLU A 348 -11.22 3.20 -7.22
N HIS A 349 -10.00 3.53 -6.77
CA HIS A 349 -9.31 4.79 -7.09
C HIS A 349 -7.93 4.57 -7.73
N ALA A 350 -7.59 3.33 -8.09
CA ALA A 350 -6.24 2.97 -8.52
C ALA A 350 -5.75 3.77 -9.75
N GLU A 351 -6.66 4.03 -10.70
CA GLU A 351 -6.38 4.67 -11.99
C GLU A 351 -6.14 6.19 -11.89
N GLU A 352 -6.46 6.83 -10.76
CA GLU A 352 -6.15 8.25 -10.51
C GLU A 352 -4.65 8.55 -10.63
N GLN A 353 -3.80 7.55 -10.41
CA GLN A 353 -2.34 7.64 -10.59
C GLN A 353 -1.91 7.99 -12.02
N ALA A 354 -2.76 7.74 -13.04
CA ALA A 354 -2.47 8.08 -14.42
C ALA A 354 -2.24 9.59 -14.63
N GLU A 355 -2.88 10.42 -13.82
CA GLU A 355 -2.79 11.89 -13.90
C GLU A 355 -1.36 12.41 -13.63
N LEU A 356 -0.52 11.63 -12.94
CA LEU A 356 0.86 11.99 -12.63
C LEU A 356 1.82 11.82 -13.82
N GLU A 357 1.46 11.02 -14.83
CA GLU A 357 2.39 10.63 -15.90
C GLU A 357 2.87 11.84 -16.72
N GLY A 358 1.94 12.71 -17.13
CA GLY A 358 2.26 13.91 -17.91
C GLY A 358 3.23 14.86 -17.18
N PRO A 359 2.92 15.27 -15.94
CA PRO A 359 3.81 16.10 -15.13
C PRO A 359 5.18 15.49 -14.85
N ILE A 360 5.26 14.19 -14.52
CA ILE A 360 6.53 13.49 -14.31
C ILE A 360 7.37 13.51 -15.59
N ARG A 361 6.75 13.32 -16.77
CA ARG A 361 7.45 13.33 -18.06
C ARG A 361 8.21 14.63 -18.28
N LEU A 362 7.57 15.77 -18.03
CA LEU A 362 8.17 17.10 -18.21
C LEU A 362 9.38 17.27 -17.28
N HIS A 363 9.24 16.90 -16.01
CA HIS A 363 10.33 16.99 -15.04
C HIS A 363 11.48 16.03 -15.35
N LEU A 364 11.19 14.80 -15.79
CA LEU A 364 12.20 13.80 -16.13
C LEU A 364 12.99 14.21 -17.38
N GLN A 365 12.33 14.79 -18.39
CA GLN A 365 13.01 15.36 -19.57
C GLN A 365 13.95 16.51 -19.18
N ALA A 366 13.51 17.42 -18.31
CA ALA A 366 14.35 18.50 -17.81
C ALA A 366 15.55 17.98 -17.01
N LEU A 367 15.36 16.94 -16.20
CA LEU A 367 16.42 16.30 -15.43
C LEU A 367 17.50 15.68 -16.33
N VAL A 368 17.09 14.95 -17.38
CA VAL A 368 17.99 14.37 -18.38
C VAL A 368 18.78 15.46 -19.10
N ALA A 369 18.11 16.56 -19.49
CA ALA A 369 18.77 17.69 -20.13
C ALA A 369 19.79 18.40 -19.20
N ALA A 370 19.51 18.45 -17.91
CA ALA A 370 20.40 19.06 -16.92
C ALA A 370 21.61 18.18 -16.56
N HIS A 371 21.48 16.85 -16.67
CA HIS A 371 22.50 15.88 -16.26
C HIS A 371 22.79 14.81 -17.33
N PRO A 372 23.12 15.19 -18.58
CA PRO A 372 23.19 14.25 -19.72
C PRO A 372 24.28 13.18 -19.60
N THR A 373 25.29 13.38 -18.74
CA THR A 373 26.36 12.41 -18.48
C THR A 373 26.09 11.50 -17.29
N LEU A 374 25.11 11.85 -16.43
CA LEU A 374 24.78 11.08 -15.23
C LEU A 374 23.46 10.32 -15.39
N VAL A 375 22.48 10.90 -16.08
CA VAL A 375 21.13 10.34 -16.19
C VAL A 375 20.94 9.76 -17.59
N SER A 376 20.74 8.45 -17.66
CA SER A 376 20.49 7.72 -18.91
C SER A 376 19.27 6.80 -18.80
N ASN A 377 18.79 6.31 -19.94
CA ASN A 377 17.65 5.39 -20.05
C ASN A 377 16.43 5.79 -19.19
N PRO A 378 15.88 7.02 -19.31
CA PRO A 378 14.70 7.42 -18.56
C PRO A 378 13.51 6.51 -18.90
N ARG A 379 12.81 6.03 -17.88
CA ARG A 379 11.64 5.16 -17.99
C ARG A 379 10.48 5.76 -17.22
N LEU A 380 9.27 5.67 -17.77
CA LEU A 380 8.06 6.25 -17.18
C LEU A 380 6.82 5.46 -17.63
N ALA A 381 5.95 5.15 -16.68
CA ALA A 381 4.57 4.72 -16.91
C ALA A 381 3.72 5.05 -15.67
N GLY A 382 2.61 5.77 -15.83
CA GLY A 382 1.77 6.21 -14.73
C GLY A 382 2.55 7.00 -13.68
N SER A 383 2.51 6.49 -12.44
CA SER A 383 3.20 7.05 -11.28
C SER A 383 4.60 6.46 -11.03
N ALA A 384 5.04 5.50 -11.86
CA ALA A 384 6.34 4.87 -11.78
C ALA A 384 7.32 5.46 -12.80
N PHE A 385 8.51 5.83 -12.33
CA PHE A 385 9.59 6.26 -13.20
C PHE A 385 10.96 5.86 -12.66
N ALA A 386 11.94 5.77 -13.55
CA ALA A 386 13.31 5.39 -13.20
C ALA A 386 14.31 5.98 -14.20
N PHE A 387 15.58 5.94 -13.81
CA PHE A 387 16.71 6.26 -14.69
C PHE A 387 17.95 5.51 -14.21
N ASP A 388 18.92 5.35 -15.12
CA ASP A 388 20.19 4.69 -14.84
C ASP A 388 21.29 5.74 -14.60
N LEU A 389 22.15 5.43 -13.63
CA LEU A 389 23.40 6.14 -13.32
C LEU A 389 24.60 5.42 -13.97
N PRO A 390 25.78 6.06 -14.09
CA PRO A 390 26.89 5.48 -14.85
C PRO A 390 27.46 4.20 -14.24
N SER A 391 27.35 4.01 -12.93
CA SER A 391 27.88 2.84 -12.23
C SER A 391 27.10 2.47 -10.96
N ALA A 392 27.35 1.27 -10.44
CA ALA A 392 26.82 0.85 -9.15
C ALA A 392 27.30 1.72 -7.99
N ALA A 393 28.54 2.25 -8.07
CA ALA A 393 29.07 3.17 -7.07
C ALA A 393 28.29 4.50 -7.08
N ASP A 394 27.95 5.01 -8.27
CA ASP A 394 27.15 6.23 -8.41
C ASP A 394 25.73 6.03 -7.89
N ARG A 395 25.13 4.89 -8.18
CA ARG A 395 23.83 4.48 -7.62
C ARG A 395 23.84 4.44 -6.09
N GLU A 396 24.87 3.84 -5.48
CA GLU A 396 25.04 3.86 -4.03
C GLU A 396 25.23 5.29 -3.49
N ALA A 397 26.05 6.10 -4.16
CA ALA A 397 26.26 7.49 -3.77
C ALA A 397 24.97 8.31 -3.81
N PHE A 398 24.11 8.12 -4.82
CA PHE A 398 22.79 8.73 -4.89
C PHE A 398 21.91 8.27 -3.72
N ILE A 399 21.80 6.95 -3.51
CA ILE A 399 20.94 6.37 -2.47
C ILE A 399 21.34 6.85 -1.09
N ASN A 400 22.64 6.96 -0.79
CA ASN A 400 23.14 7.38 0.52
C ASN A 400 22.77 8.82 0.88
N GLN A 401 22.48 9.68 -0.10
CA GLN A 401 22.06 11.06 0.16
C GLN A 401 20.57 11.22 0.48
N ARG A 402 19.72 10.27 0.10
CA ARG A 402 18.24 10.44 0.06
C ARG A 402 17.64 11.08 1.32
N PHE A 403 18.04 10.61 2.51
CA PHE A 403 17.53 11.11 3.78
C PHE A 403 18.02 12.52 4.10
N ALA A 404 19.31 12.82 3.88
CA ALA A 404 19.86 14.17 4.03
C ALA A 404 19.19 15.16 3.05
N ARG A 405 18.75 14.67 1.90
CA ARG A 405 18.04 15.43 0.86
C ARG A 405 16.54 15.48 1.07
N GLY A 406 15.99 14.82 2.09
CA GLY A 406 14.59 14.94 2.47
C GLY A 406 13.59 14.15 1.63
N PHE A 407 14.03 13.06 0.99
CA PHE A 407 13.14 12.14 0.31
C PHE A 407 13.58 10.69 0.50
N MET A 408 12.70 9.75 0.19
CA MET A 408 12.98 8.32 0.20
C MET A 408 12.72 7.74 -1.18
N THR A 409 13.66 6.94 -1.65
CA THR A 409 13.59 6.20 -2.90
C THR A 409 14.39 4.90 -2.77
N TYR A 410 14.23 3.97 -3.72
CA TYR A 410 15.00 2.73 -3.77
C TYR A 410 15.75 2.60 -5.09
N HIS A 411 16.83 1.83 -5.06
CA HIS A 411 17.47 1.37 -6.29
C HIS A 411 16.78 0.10 -6.82
N ALA A 412 17.11 -0.23 -8.06
CA ALA A 412 16.84 -1.52 -8.69
C ALA A 412 18.01 -1.89 -9.60
N GLY A 413 18.17 -3.17 -9.90
CA GLY A 413 19.31 -3.65 -10.70
C GLY A 413 20.66 -3.11 -10.19
N ASP A 414 21.62 -3.03 -11.11
CA ASP A 414 22.99 -2.63 -10.75
C ASP A 414 23.21 -1.12 -10.78
N VAL A 415 22.43 -0.37 -11.56
CA VAL A 415 22.68 1.06 -11.82
C VAL A 415 21.44 1.95 -11.75
N THR A 416 20.26 1.39 -11.49
CA THR A 416 18.99 2.11 -11.60
C THR A 416 18.56 2.75 -10.27
N ILE A 417 18.05 3.97 -10.34
CA ILE A 417 17.22 4.59 -9.28
C ILE A 417 15.77 4.59 -9.75
N ARG A 418 14.84 4.12 -8.90
CA ARG A 418 13.42 3.98 -9.25
C ARG A 418 12.50 4.65 -8.25
N PHE A 419 11.40 5.19 -8.73
CA PHE A 419 10.42 5.94 -7.98
C PHE A 419 9.03 5.35 -8.19
N ARG A 420 8.22 5.38 -7.14
CA ARG A 420 6.84 4.85 -7.10
C ARG A 420 5.99 5.84 -6.33
N LEU A 421 5.36 6.76 -7.04
CA LEU A 421 4.53 7.78 -6.41
C LEU A 421 3.12 7.22 -6.14
N ALA A 422 2.48 7.76 -5.11
CA ALA A 422 1.09 7.48 -4.81
C ALA A 422 0.17 8.52 -5.49
N ALA A 423 -1.12 8.24 -5.63
CA ALA A 423 -2.09 9.15 -6.25
C ALA A 423 -2.18 10.52 -5.55
N GLY A 424 -1.96 10.58 -4.23
CA GLY A 424 -2.00 11.83 -3.45
C GLY A 424 -0.86 12.81 -3.70
N TRP A 425 -0.01 12.59 -4.71
CA TRP A 425 1.02 13.53 -5.13
C TRP A 425 0.43 14.71 -5.91
N GLU A 426 1.06 15.87 -5.80
CA GLU A 426 0.61 17.09 -6.46
C GLU A 426 1.78 17.77 -7.17
N GLN A 427 1.50 18.71 -8.07
CA GLN A 427 2.54 19.46 -8.80
C GLN A 427 3.62 20.06 -7.90
N ARG A 428 3.25 20.66 -6.76
CA ARG A 428 4.23 21.19 -5.80
C ARG A 428 5.14 20.11 -5.20
N HIS A 429 4.62 18.89 -5.02
CA HIS A 429 5.38 17.77 -4.48
C HIS A 429 6.37 17.24 -5.54
N LEU A 430 5.93 17.16 -6.80
CA LEU A 430 6.79 16.81 -7.93
C LEU A 430 7.92 17.82 -8.11
N GLN A 431 7.60 19.12 -8.09
CA GLN A 431 8.61 20.18 -8.17
C GLN A 431 9.66 20.07 -7.06
N ASP A 432 9.24 19.87 -5.80
CA ASP A 432 10.16 19.69 -4.66
C ASP A 432 11.00 18.41 -4.80
N LEU A 433 10.38 17.28 -5.16
CA LEU A 433 11.08 16.02 -5.40
C LEU A 433 12.15 16.17 -6.48
N PHE A 434 11.80 16.69 -7.66
CA PHE A 434 12.75 16.81 -8.76
C PHE A 434 13.87 17.83 -8.49
N ALA A 435 13.59 18.91 -7.76
CA ALA A 435 14.63 19.82 -7.29
C ALA A 435 15.63 19.12 -6.36
N ARG A 436 15.16 18.21 -5.50
CA ARG A 436 16.02 17.39 -4.62
C ARG A 436 16.79 16.34 -5.39
N ILE A 437 16.19 15.70 -6.39
CA ILE A 437 16.90 14.76 -7.27
C ILE A 437 18.03 15.49 -8.00
N ASP A 438 17.74 16.65 -8.59
CA ASP A 438 18.72 17.52 -9.25
C ASP A 438 19.87 17.91 -8.31
N ALA A 439 19.57 18.34 -7.08
CA ALA A 439 20.58 18.65 -6.06
C ALA A 439 21.43 17.42 -5.69
N THR A 440 20.81 16.25 -5.60
CA THR A 440 21.50 14.98 -5.32
C THR A 440 22.49 14.63 -6.43
N LEU A 441 22.09 14.80 -7.69
CA LEU A 441 22.95 14.55 -8.85
C LEU A 441 24.12 15.52 -8.93
N ARG A 442 23.91 16.82 -8.65
CA ARG A 442 25.02 17.80 -8.63
C ARG A 442 26.11 17.45 -7.61
N ARG A 443 25.77 16.73 -6.55
CA ARG A 443 26.67 16.34 -5.46
C ARG A 443 26.99 14.84 -5.46
N LEU A 444 26.75 14.16 -6.57
CA LEU A 444 26.89 12.69 -6.64
C LEU A 444 28.26 12.18 -6.21
N HIS A 445 29.32 12.90 -6.58
CA HIS A 445 30.71 12.53 -6.28
C HIS A 445 31.33 13.36 -5.14
N ASP A 446 30.51 14.11 -4.40
CA ASP A 446 30.97 14.86 -3.25
C ASP A 446 30.92 13.95 -2.00
N PRO A 447 32.07 13.69 -1.34
CA PRO A 447 32.14 12.76 -0.21
C PRO A 447 31.33 13.23 1.00
N GLU A 448 31.07 14.53 1.11
CA GLU A 448 30.31 15.13 2.21
C GLU A 448 28.81 15.24 1.87
N ALA A 449 28.38 14.81 0.67
CA ALA A 449 27.02 15.00 0.20
C ALA A 449 25.98 14.19 0.98
N GLY A 450 26.41 13.14 1.67
CA GLY A 450 25.58 12.35 2.59
C GLY A 450 25.39 13.01 3.97
N HIS A 451 26.13 14.09 4.28
CA HIS A 451 26.01 14.78 5.55
C HIS A 451 24.77 15.66 5.60
N TYR A 452 24.13 15.72 6.76
CA TYR A 452 22.89 16.46 7.03
C TYR A 452 23.11 17.97 7.22
N ALA A 453 23.95 18.58 6.38
CA ALA A 453 24.17 20.02 6.41
C ALA A 453 22.98 20.77 5.80
N ARG A 454 22.59 21.90 6.40
CA ARG A 454 21.56 22.78 5.82
C ARG A 454 22.10 23.41 4.54
N GLU A 455 21.47 23.14 3.42
CA GLU A 455 21.74 23.87 2.18
C GLU A 455 20.93 25.16 2.13
N GLY A 456 21.62 26.28 1.92
CA GLY A 456 21.00 27.59 1.77
C GLY A 456 20.17 27.66 0.48
N GLY A 457 18.88 27.32 0.57
CA GLY A 457 17.94 27.53 -0.52
C GLY A 457 17.47 28.98 -0.59
N THR A 458 17.61 29.62 -1.75
CA THR A 458 16.96 30.90 -2.04
C THR A 458 15.46 30.64 -2.20
N ARG A 459 14.64 31.18 -1.28
CA ARG A 459 13.18 31.19 -1.45
C ARG A 459 12.83 31.96 -2.73
N LEU A 460 12.08 31.34 -3.62
CA LEU A 460 11.25 32.11 -4.56
C LEU A 460 10.22 32.86 -3.70
N ARG A 461 10.28 34.20 -3.72
CA ARG A 461 9.23 35.05 -3.13
C ARG A 461 7.95 34.80 -3.92
N THR A 462 7.02 34.04 -3.35
CA THR A 462 5.63 34.06 -3.81
C THR A 462 4.99 35.38 -3.41
N ARG A 463 4.27 36.02 -4.34
CA ARG A 463 3.40 37.18 -4.05
C ARG A 463 2.46 36.85 -2.89
N ARG A 464 2.22 37.81 -2.01
CA ARG A 464 1.38 37.61 -0.82
C ARG A 464 -0.07 37.90 -1.20
N ILE A 465 -0.96 36.95 -0.94
CA ILE A 465 -2.41 37.08 -1.14
C ILE A 465 -3.01 37.24 0.26
N ASP A 466 -3.87 38.24 0.42
CA ASP A 466 -4.62 38.47 1.65
C ASP A 466 -6.02 37.88 1.51
N ILE A 467 -6.46 37.06 2.46
CA ILE A 467 -7.82 36.50 2.48
C ILE A 467 -8.53 36.99 3.71
N ARG A 468 -9.65 37.67 3.50
CA ARG A 468 -10.50 38.24 4.57
C ARG A 468 -11.97 38.09 4.24
N GLU A 469 -12.82 38.32 5.24
CA GLU A 469 -14.26 38.41 5.01
C GLU A 469 -14.62 39.62 4.15
N VAL A 470 -15.67 39.44 3.34
CA VAL A 470 -16.21 40.47 2.45
C VAL A 470 -16.80 41.62 3.27
N GLY A 471 -16.45 42.85 2.92
CA GLY A 471 -17.00 44.08 3.50
C GLY A 471 -17.94 44.79 2.53
N GLU A 472 -18.65 45.79 3.03
CA GLU A 472 -19.68 46.49 2.24
C GLU A 472 -19.10 47.17 0.99
N SER A 473 -17.84 47.61 1.03
CA SER A 473 -17.13 48.23 -0.09
C SER A 473 -16.72 47.26 -1.19
N ASP A 474 -16.75 45.94 -0.95
CA ASP A 474 -16.21 44.93 -1.87
C ASP A 474 -17.26 44.40 -2.86
N TRP A 475 -18.56 44.60 -2.58
CA TRP A 475 -19.66 43.98 -3.32
C TRP A 475 -19.71 44.36 -4.80
N ALA A 476 -19.40 45.60 -5.15
CA ALA A 476 -19.39 46.02 -6.55
C ALA A 476 -18.36 45.22 -7.39
N GLU A 477 -17.22 44.90 -6.79
CA GLU A 477 -16.13 44.16 -7.44
C GLU A 477 -16.40 42.64 -7.42
N VAL A 478 -16.97 42.11 -6.33
CA VAL A 478 -17.47 40.72 -6.26
C VAL A 478 -18.51 40.43 -7.35
N MET A 479 -19.52 41.30 -7.47
CA MET A 479 -20.57 41.12 -8.48
C MET A 479 -20.04 41.31 -9.91
N ALA A 480 -19.04 42.16 -10.11
CA ALA A 480 -18.37 42.30 -11.41
C ALA A 480 -17.64 41.00 -11.81
N ILE A 481 -16.93 40.36 -10.87
CA ILE A 481 -16.27 39.06 -11.11
C ILE A 481 -17.30 37.97 -11.43
N GLU A 482 -18.41 37.93 -10.70
CA GLU A 482 -19.47 36.92 -10.88
C GLU A 482 -20.15 37.04 -12.25
N GLN A 483 -20.53 38.26 -12.64
CA GLN A 483 -21.16 38.55 -13.93
C GLN A 483 -20.22 38.35 -15.13
N GLN A 484 -18.90 38.42 -14.92
CA GLN A 484 -17.90 38.11 -15.94
C GLN A 484 -17.64 36.59 -16.05
N ALA A 485 -17.80 35.85 -14.95
CA ALA A 485 -17.50 34.42 -14.90
C ALA A 485 -18.63 33.56 -15.49
N TYR A 486 -19.88 33.99 -15.37
CA TYR A 486 -21.06 33.22 -15.79
C TYR A 486 -22.03 34.03 -16.66
N GLU A 487 -22.80 33.33 -17.49
CA GLU A 487 -23.93 33.90 -18.22
C GLU A 487 -24.99 34.42 -17.23
N ALA A 488 -25.79 35.43 -17.61
CA ALA A 488 -26.74 36.08 -16.71
C ALA A 488 -27.78 35.14 -16.06
N GLU A 489 -28.08 34.00 -16.69
CA GLU A 489 -28.98 32.96 -16.17
C GLU A 489 -28.30 31.99 -15.17
N ARG A 490 -26.97 32.03 -15.07
CA ARG A 490 -26.13 31.17 -14.21
C ARG A 490 -25.39 31.93 -13.12
N ALA A 491 -25.26 33.25 -13.24
CA ALA A 491 -24.66 34.09 -12.23
C ALA A 491 -25.54 34.13 -10.98
N ASP A 492 -24.93 33.95 -9.80
CA ASP A 492 -25.64 34.07 -8.54
C ASP A 492 -26.04 35.54 -8.28
N SER A 493 -27.23 35.74 -7.70
CA SER A 493 -27.71 37.10 -7.41
C SER A 493 -26.99 37.69 -6.20
N GLU A 494 -26.85 39.02 -6.17
CA GLU A 494 -26.26 39.72 -5.01
C GLU A 494 -27.03 39.42 -3.72
N GLU A 495 -28.36 39.28 -3.80
CA GLU A 495 -29.21 38.90 -2.66
C GLU A 495 -28.87 37.50 -2.14
N TYR A 496 -28.68 36.52 -3.03
CA TYR A 496 -28.31 35.15 -2.67
C TYR A 496 -26.94 35.08 -2.00
N LEU A 497 -25.92 35.73 -2.59
CA LEU A 497 -24.57 35.75 -2.02
C LEU A 497 -24.52 36.51 -0.69
N ARG A 498 -25.28 37.60 -0.55
CA ARG A 498 -25.42 38.33 0.72
C ARG A 498 -26.10 37.49 1.79
N ASP A 499 -27.12 36.71 1.44
CA ASP A 499 -27.77 35.80 2.39
C ASP A 499 -26.82 34.68 2.85
N ALA A 500 -26.08 34.07 1.92
CA ALA A 500 -25.05 33.09 2.24
C ALA A 500 -23.96 33.67 3.16
N ALA A 501 -23.50 34.89 2.88
CA ALA A 501 -22.51 35.58 3.72
C ALA A 501 -23.05 35.89 5.12
N ARG A 502 -24.32 36.31 5.23
CA ARG A 502 -24.96 36.69 6.50
C ARG A 502 -25.18 35.49 7.41
N ASN A 503 -25.53 34.34 6.84
CA ASN A 503 -25.81 33.11 7.58
C ASN A 503 -24.62 32.15 7.69
N GLY A 504 -23.50 32.48 7.04
CA GLY A 504 -22.29 31.67 7.02
C GLY A 504 -21.05 32.53 6.86
N VAL A 505 -20.39 32.43 5.70
CA VAL A 505 -19.17 33.19 5.41
C VAL A 505 -19.12 33.63 3.95
N GLY A 506 -18.66 34.87 3.73
CA GLY A 506 -18.20 35.37 2.44
C GLY A 506 -16.73 35.78 2.53
N LEU A 507 -15.86 35.10 1.78
CA LEU A 507 -14.42 35.33 1.76
C LEU A 507 -13.98 35.92 0.43
N ILE A 508 -13.07 36.89 0.45
CA ILE A 508 -12.41 37.44 -0.73
C ILE A 508 -10.89 37.25 -0.64
N ALA A 509 -10.25 37.06 -1.78
CA ALA A 509 -8.80 37.03 -1.91
C ALA A 509 -8.32 38.29 -2.62
N ARG A 510 -7.48 39.09 -1.97
CA ARG A 510 -6.89 40.32 -2.53
C ARG A 510 -5.40 40.18 -2.79
N ASP A 511 -4.94 40.81 -3.87
CA ASP A 511 -3.51 40.95 -4.13
C ASP A 511 -2.92 42.00 -3.17
N SER A 512 -1.89 41.65 -2.41
CA SER A 512 -1.29 42.59 -1.43
C SER A 512 -0.52 43.76 -2.07
N GLU A 513 -0.24 43.71 -3.37
CA GLU A 513 0.47 44.77 -4.11
C GLU A 513 -0.49 45.65 -4.92
N THR A 514 -1.52 45.06 -5.55
CA THR A 514 -2.48 45.82 -6.39
C THR A 514 -3.79 46.16 -5.67
N ASP A 515 -4.08 45.53 -4.52
CA ASP A 515 -5.34 45.62 -3.76
C ASP A 515 -6.60 45.16 -4.52
N GLU A 516 -6.44 44.54 -5.69
CA GLU A 516 -7.54 44.00 -6.50
C GLU A 516 -8.07 42.67 -5.93
N ILE A 517 -9.38 42.45 -6.03
CA ILE A 517 -9.98 41.14 -5.71
C ILE A 517 -9.67 40.13 -6.81
N LEU A 518 -9.00 39.04 -6.43
CA LEU A 518 -8.59 37.94 -7.29
C LEU A 518 -9.64 36.82 -7.35
N GLY A 519 -10.59 36.80 -6.43
CA GLY A 519 -11.69 35.83 -6.35
C GLY A 519 -12.37 35.82 -4.99
N PHE A 520 -13.44 35.05 -4.88
CA PHE A 520 -14.24 34.94 -3.67
C PHE A 520 -14.78 33.53 -3.42
N ALA A 521 -15.28 33.26 -2.21
CA ALA A 521 -15.99 32.05 -1.85
C ALA A 521 -17.10 32.32 -0.82
N PHE A 522 -18.29 31.80 -1.06
CA PHE A 522 -19.47 31.94 -0.20
C PHE A 522 -20.02 30.58 0.24
N GLY A 523 -20.59 30.53 1.43
CA GLY A 523 -21.31 29.35 1.90
C GLY A 523 -21.99 29.57 3.24
N ALA A 524 -22.94 28.69 3.57
CA ALA A 524 -23.73 28.72 4.81
C ALA A 524 -24.15 27.30 5.23
N PRO A 525 -24.72 27.10 6.43
CA PRO A 525 -25.27 25.80 6.82
C PRO A 525 -26.29 25.26 5.82
N LEU A 526 -26.40 23.93 5.70
CA LEU A 526 -27.31 23.25 4.77
C LEU A 526 -28.76 23.72 4.88
N GLU A 527 -29.18 24.12 6.08
CA GLU A 527 -30.52 24.55 6.43
C GLU A 527 -30.97 25.80 5.65
N HIS A 528 -30.02 26.62 5.18
CA HIS A 528 -30.28 27.84 4.41
C HIS A 528 -30.52 27.59 2.92
N PHE A 529 -30.44 26.33 2.47
CA PHE A 529 -30.63 25.96 1.07
C PHE A 529 -31.78 24.94 0.88
N PRO A 530 -33.00 25.21 1.39
CA PRO A 530 -34.08 24.24 1.43
C PRO A 530 -34.62 23.84 0.05
N ASP A 531 -34.47 24.72 -0.94
CA ASP A 531 -35.03 24.54 -2.28
C ASP A 531 -34.02 23.98 -3.29
N LEU A 532 -32.76 23.79 -2.86
CA LEU A 532 -31.71 23.24 -3.72
C LEU A 532 -31.66 21.70 -3.60
N VAL A 533 -31.78 21.03 -4.74
CA VAL A 533 -31.47 19.59 -4.89
C VAL A 533 -30.02 19.33 -4.47
N GLY A 534 -29.77 18.30 -3.66
CA GLY A 534 -28.51 18.12 -2.94
C GLY A 534 -28.68 18.52 -1.48
N PRO A 535 -28.55 19.80 -1.10
CA PRO A 535 -28.75 20.24 0.28
C PRO A 535 -30.06 19.78 0.90
N ALA A 536 -31.17 19.87 0.16
CA ALA A 536 -32.49 19.46 0.63
C ALA A 536 -32.60 17.96 0.97
N GLN A 537 -31.78 17.13 0.33
CA GLN A 537 -31.77 15.65 0.41
C GLN A 537 -30.55 15.11 1.17
N ASP A 538 -29.70 16.00 1.70
CA ASP A 538 -28.47 15.60 2.35
C ASP A 538 -28.79 14.84 3.66
N PRO A 539 -28.23 13.63 3.88
CA PRO A 539 -28.48 12.85 5.10
C PRO A 539 -28.00 13.53 6.38
N HIS A 540 -27.16 14.57 6.29
CA HIS A 540 -26.72 15.38 7.42
C HIS A 540 -27.51 16.68 7.61
N ARG A 541 -28.57 16.91 6.83
CA ARG A 541 -29.44 18.07 7.05
C ARG A 541 -30.17 17.97 8.39
N GLY A 542 -30.21 19.05 9.16
CA GLY A 542 -30.96 19.13 10.43
C GLY A 542 -30.22 18.62 11.67
N ASN A 543 -28.98 18.14 11.53
CA ASN A 543 -28.13 17.75 12.66
C ASN A 543 -27.05 18.80 13.01
N GLY A 544 -27.01 19.93 12.30
CA GLY A 544 -26.09 21.05 12.53
C GLY A 544 -24.64 20.79 12.07
N ARG A 545 -24.36 19.71 11.34
CA ARG A 545 -22.98 19.29 11.02
C ARG A 545 -22.57 19.51 9.57
N GLY A 546 -23.48 19.92 8.69
CA GLY A 546 -23.19 20.14 7.27
C GLY A 546 -23.18 21.61 6.87
N PHE A 547 -22.12 22.02 6.18
CA PHE A 547 -21.97 23.34 5.58
C PHE A 547 -22.03 23.24 4.05
N TYR A 548 -22.76 24.12 3.39
CA TYR A 548 -22.86 24.15 1.94
C TYR A 548 -22.03 25.30 1.36
N ALA A 549 -21.07 24.96 0.50
CA ALA A 549 -20.32 25.89 -0.33
C ALA A 549 -21.23 26.33 -1.49
N ALA A 550 -21.79 27.52 -1.34
CA ALA A 550 -22.72 28.12 -2.29
C ALA A 550 -22.00 28.48 -3.60
N ASP A 551 -20.90 29.23 -3.50
CA ASP A 551 -20.17 29.69 -4.67
C ASP A 551 -18.66 29.83 -4.39
N LEU A 552 -17.86 29.67 -5.43
CA LEU A 552 -16.43 29.97 -5.46
C LEU A 552 -16.03 30.37 -6.89
N THR A 553 -15.72 31.65 -7.06
CA THR A 553 -15.38 32.22 -8.36
C THR A 553 -14.01 32.90 -8.31
N VAL A 554 -13.21 32.69 -9.36
CA VAL A 554 -11.87 33.27 -9.51
C VAL A 554 -11.86 34.21 -10.71
N ALA A 555 -11.38 35.43 -10.51
CA ALA A 555 -11.24 36.43 -11.57
C ALA A 555 -10.37 35.88 -12.71
N GLU A 556 -10.71 36.22 -13.96
CA GLU A 556 -10.03 35.72 -15.15
C GLU A 556 -8.50 35.96 -15.10
N SER A 557 -8.10 37.15 -14.64
CA SER A 557 -6.70 37.57 -14.47
C SER A 557 -5.90 36.69 -13.48
N ALA A 558 -6.61 35.93 -12.63
CA ALA A 558 -6.05 35.14 -11.53
C ALA A 558 -6.27 33.62 -11.67
N ARG A 559 -6.94 33.17 -12.74
CA ARG A 559 -7.11 31.73 -13.04
C ARG A 559 -5.75 31.05 -13.24
N GLY A 560 -5.66 29.77 -12.83
CA GLY A 560 -4.41 29.00 -12.87
C GLY A 560 -3.34 29.39 -11.83
N ARG A 561 -3.55 30.44 -11.02
CA ARG A 561 -2.58 30.90 -10.00
C ARG A 561 -2.82 30.33 -8.59
N GLY A 562 -3.76 29.38 -8.47
CA GLY A 562 -4.09 28.73 -7.19
C GLY A 562 -4.94 29.55 -6.23
N ILE A 563 -5.56 30.65 -6.68
CA ILE A 563 -6.45 31.49 -5.85
C ILE A 563 -7.65 30.71 -5.34
N GLY A 564 -8.37 30.02 -6.24
CA GLY A 564 -9.54 29.24 -5.85
C GLY A 564 -9.22 28.18 -4.79
N ARG A 565 -8.04 27.57 -4.85
CA ARG A 565 -7.60 26.60 -3.82
C ARG A 565 -7.34 27.29 -2.47
N GLN A 566 -6.79 28.49 -2.46
CA GLN A 566 -6.56 29.25 -1.23
C GLN A 566 -7.88 29.69 -0.60
N LEU A 567 -8.82 30.20 -1.42
CA LEU A 567 -10.19 30.52 -1.00
C LEU A 567 -10.92 29.29 -0.45
N LYS A 568 -10.85 28.16 -1.16
CA LYS A 568 -11.48 26.92 -0.69
C LYS A 568 -10.87 26.47 0.63
N ARG A 569 -9.54 26.49 0.78
CA ARG A 569 -8.89 26.18 2.07
C ARG A 569 -9.35 27.11 3.17
N ALA A 570 -9.44 28.41 2.92
CA ALA A 570 -9.93 29.38 3.90
C ALA A 570 -11.39 29.10 4.29
N GLN A 571 -12.26 28.75 3.33
CA GLN A 571 -13.64 28.34 3.58
C GLN A 571 -13.72 27.06 4.42
N LEU A 572 -12.92 26.03 4.10
CA LEU A 572 -12.85 24.80 4.89
C LEU A 572 -12.30 25.05 6.31
N GLU A 573 -11.36 25.97 6.45
CA GLU A 573 -10.80 26.39 7.75
C GLU A 573 -11.82 27.12 8.60
N TRP A 574 -12.58 28.03 8.00
CA TRP A 574 -13.70 28.70 8.65
C TRP A 574 -14.73 27.67 9.09
N ALA A 575 -15.25 26.83 8.19
CA ALA A 575 -16.27 25.85 8.54
C ALA A 575 -15.79 24.87 9.63
N ARG A 576 -14.50 24.49 9.62
CA ARG A 576 -13.92 23.69 10.70
C ARG A 576 -13.95 24.44 12.04
N GLY A 577 -13.60 25.72 12.05
CA GLY A 577 -13.61 26.56 13.26
C GLY A 577 -15.00 26.73 13.90
N TYR A 578 -16.05 26.51 13.12
CA TYR A 578 -17.46 26.58 13.55
C TYR A 578 -18.10 25.21 13.81
N GLY A 579 -17.30 24.13 13.83
CA GLY A 579 -17.77 22.81 14.27
C GLY A 579 -18.51 21.98 13.22
N PHE A 580 -18.41 22.31 11.94
CA PHE A 580 -18.98 21.49 10.87
C PHE A 580 -18.13 20.23 10.63
N ASP A 581 -18.79 19.10 10.36
CA ASP A 581 -18.12 17.83 10.00
C ASP A 581 -17.76 17.81 8.50
N PHE A 582 -18.58 18.47 7.68
CA PHE A 582 -18.47 18.43 6.22
C PHE A 582 -18.75 19.77 5.56
N VAL A 583 -18.02 20.07 4.47
CA VAL A 583 -18.41 21.09 3.47
C VAL A 583 -18.86 20.40 2.20
N THR A 584 -20.08 20.64 1.78
CA THR A 584 -20.70 20.06 0.59
C THR A 584 -20.95 21.13 -0.47
N GLY A 585 -21.00 20.77 -1.75
CA GLY A 585 -21.30 21.70 -2.82
C GLY A 585 -21.73 20.98 -4.09
N ARG A 586 -22.01 21.75 -5.16
CA ARG A 586 -22.50 21.22 -6.43
C ARG A 586 -21.65 21.70 -7.59
N ASN A 587 -21.29 20.77 -8.48
CA ASN A 587 -20.57 21.05 -9.71
C ASN A 587 -21.36 20.51 -10.92
N LYS A 588 -21.38 21.25 -12.03
CA LYS A 588 -22.02 20.80 -13.28
C LYS A 588 -21.08 19.85 -14.02
N ILE A 589 -21.49 18.59 -14.19
CA ILE A 589 -20.66 17.58 -14.87
C ILE A 589 -20.42 17.99 -16.33
N GLY A 590 -19.15 17.98 -16.76
CA GLY A 590 -18.73 18.34 -18.13
C GLY A 590 -18.54 19.83 -18.40
N ALA A 591 -18.73 20.70 -17.40
CA ALA A 591 -18.53 22.14 -17.51
C ALA A 591 -17.66 22.75 -16.40
N THR A 592 -17.33 21.97 -15.35
CA THR A 592 -16.59 22.45 -14.17
C THR A 592 -15.47 21.50 -13.76
N ASP A 593 -14.75 20.91 -14.71
CA ASP A 593 -13.72 19.90 -14.45
C ASP A 593 -12.57 20.45 -13.59
N GLU A 594 -12.18 21.71 -13.78
CA GLU A 594 -11.20 22.38 -12.93
C GLU A 594 -11.67 22.55 -11.48
N MET A 595 -12.95 22.87 -11.28
CA MET A 595 -13.54 23.01 -9.94
C MET A 595 -13.68 21.64 -9.25
N SER A 596 -14.06 20.60 -9.99
CA SER A 596 -14.10 19.23 -9.47
C SER A 596 -12.68 18.73 -9.12
N GLY A 597 -11.67 19.03 -9.94
CA GLY A 597 -10.26 18.75 -9.61
C GLY A 597 -9.77 19.51 -8.38
N LEU A 598 -10.16 20.79 -8.24
CA LEU A 598 -9.87 21.58 -7.04
C LEU A 598 -10.50 20.97 -5.80
N ASN A 599 -11.79 20.65 -5.84
CA ASN A 599 -12.52 20.04 -4.74
C ASN A 599 -11.89 18.70 -4.35
N ARG A 600 -11.59 17.81 -5.30
CA ARG A 600 -10.89 16.54 -5.03
C ARG A 600 -9.51 16.76 -4.40
N SER A 601 -8.78 17.79 -4.83
CA SER A 601 -7.47 18.13 -4.25
C SER A 601 -7.51 18.56 -2.78
N VAL A 602 -8.69 18.90 -2.24
CA VAL A 602 -8.92 19.18 -0.82
C VAL A 602 -9.67 18.04 -0.11
N GLY A 603 -9.80 16.88 -0.75
CA GLY A 603 -10.44 15.69 -0.20
C GLY A 603 -11.94 15.58 -0.48
N ALA A 604 -12.47 16.36 -1.42
CA ALA A 604 -13.86 16.21 -1.83
C ALA A 604 -14.12 14.87 -2.51
N TYR A 605 -15.34 14.38 -2.34
CA TYR A 605 -15.83 13.21 -3.05
C TYR A 605 -17.25 13.39 -3.51
N THR A 606 -17.62 12.71 -4.58
CA THR A 606 -19.00 12.66 -5.04
C THR A 606 -19.84 11.91 -4.02
N ALA A 607 -20.70 12.62 -3.29
CA ALA A 607 -21.68 12.02 -2.40
C ALA A 607 -22.88 11.48 -3.20
N GLN A 608 -23.30 12.21 -4.24
CA GLN A 608 -24.40 11.81 -5.11
C GLN A 608 -24.28 12.48 -6.48
N VAL A 609 -24.84 11.86 -7.52
CA VAL A 609 -25.04 12.49 -8.83
C VAL A 609 -26.53 12.67 -9.05
N PHE A 610 -26.93 13.88 -9.43
CA PHE A 610 -28.33 14.21 -9.73
C PHE A 610 -28.51 14.46 -11.22
N ASP A 611 -29.52 13.84 -11.82
CA ASP A 611 -29.93 14.08 -13.20
C ASP A 611 -30.93 15.25 -13.30
N GLY A 612 -31.08 15.82 -14.50
CA GLY A 612 -32.08 16.86 -14.79
C GLY A 612 -31.82 18.20 -14.09
N GLN A 613 -30.56 18.54 -13.82
CA GLN A 613 -30.15 19.73 -13.08
C GLN A 613 -29.78 20.90 -14.01
N TYR A 614 -29.79 22.12 -13.48
CA TYR A 614 -29.49 23.37 -14.18
C TYR A 614 -30.49 23.66 -15.32
N ASP A 615 -30.14 23.35 -16.57
CA ASP A 615 -30.96 23.53 -17.79
C ASP A 615 -32.04 22.44 -17.98
N GLY A 616 -32.31 21.65 -16.93
CA GLY A 616 -33.23 20.51 -16.97
C GLY A 616 -32.71 19.30 -17.75
N LYS A 617 -31.48 19.35 -18.28
CA LYS A 617 -30.88 18.26 -19.09
C LYS A 617 -29.53 17.79 -18.54
N SER A 618 -28.87 18.60 -17.74
CA SER A 618 -27.52 18.34 -17.25
C SER A 618 -27.48 17.51 -15.97
N LYS A 619 -26.30 16.98 -15.64
CA LYS A 619 -26.06 16.31 -14.35
C LYS A 619 -25.32 17.24 -13.40
N ALA A 620 -25.62 17.14 -12.10
CA ALA A 620 -24.86 17.79 -11.05
C ALA A 620 -24.14 16.74 -10.19
N GLU A 621 -22.83 16.91 -10.04
CA GLU A 621 -22.03 16.23 -9.01
C GLU A 621 -22.27 16.95 -7.68
N TYR A 622 -22.92 16.28 -6.73
CA TYR A 622 -23.00 16.73 -5.35
C TYR A 622 -21.81 16.19 -4.59
N TYR A 623 -20.86 17.06 -4.25
CA TYR A 623 -19.60 16.69 -3.64
C TYR A 623 -19.58 17.03 -2.15
N ARG A 624 -18.78 16.31 -1.38
CA ARG A 624 -18.56 16.53 0.05
C ARG A 624 -17.09 16.48 0.40
N VAL A 625 -16.63 17.46 1.17
CA VAL A 625 -15.29 17.61 1.71
C VAL A 625 -15.36 17.35 3.23
N PRO A 626 -14.77 16.26 3.74
CA PRO A 626 -14.62 16.06 5.19
C PRO A 626 -13.69 17.13 5.77
N LEU A 627 -14.13 17.83 6.82
CA LEU A 627 -13.33 18.90 7.42
C LEU A 627 -12.28 18.40 8.42
N GLY A 628 -12.33 17.14 8.81
CA GLY A 628 -11.32 16.48 9.63
C GLY A 628 -11.84 15.15 10.17
N VAL A 629 -11.00 14.46 10.93
CA VAL A 629 -11.50 13.58 12.01
C VAL A 629 -12.38 14.48 12.85
N PRO A 630 -13.64 14.13 13.16
CA PRO A 630 -14.45 14.96 14.04
C PRO A 630 -13.60 15.37 15.23
N GLN A 631 -13.51 16.68 15.51
CA GLN A 631 -13.20 17.07 16.87
C GLN A 631 -14.43 16.66 17.66
N VAL A 632 -14.40 15.43 18.15
CA VAL A 632 -15.18 15.12 19.31
C VAL A 632 -14.60 16.04 20.37
N GLU A 633 -15.27 17.16 20.66
CA GLU A 633 -15.28 17.68 22.02
C GLU A 633 -15.92 16.58 22.87
N VAL A 634 -15.14 15.54 23.13
CA VAL A 634 -15.38 14.75 24.32
C VAL A 634 -15.10 15.77 25.41
N GLY A 635 -16.08 16.06 26.27
CA GLY A 635 -15.75 16.64 27.56
C GLY A 635 -14.71 15.71 28.19
N PHE A 636 -13.41 16.06 28.07
CA PHE A 636 -12.31 15.16 28.38
C PHE A 636 -12.15 15.08 29.90
N GLY A 637 -13.02 14.26 30.48
CA GLY A 637 -12.93 13.68 31.81
C GLY A 637 -13.15 12.17 31.79
N VAL A 638 -13.06 11.50 30.64
CA VAL A 638 -13.35 10.07 30.53
C VAL A 638 -12.12 9.32 29.98
N ALA A 639 -11.59 8.43 30.80
CA ALA A 639 -10.68 7.38 30.35
C ALA A 639 -11.41 6.46 29.35
N GLY A 640 -10.89 6.23 28.13
CA GLY A 640 -11.54 5.29 27.19
C GLY A 640 -11.28 5.39 25.67
N VAL A 641 -10.55 6.39 25.14
CA VAL A 641 -10.35 6.56 23.68
C VAL A 641 -9.19 5.71 23.14
N HIS A 642 -9.38 5.02 21.99
CA HIS A 642 -8.39 4.10 21.42
C HIS A 642 -7.88 4.51 20.02
N ASP A 643 -6.55 4.48 19.86
CA ASP A 643 -5.83 4.88 18.66
C ASP A 643 -5.61 3.68 17.71
N LEU A 644 -6.19 3.71 16.51
CA LEU A 644 -6.05 2.66 15.48
C LEU A 644 -4.63 2.51 14.92
N ALA A 645 -3.76 3.49 15.12
CA ALA A 645 -2.34 3.34 14.81
C ALA A 645 -1.59 2.52 15.87
N SER A 646 -2.14 2.45 17.09
CA SER A 646 -1.58 1.67 18.19
C SER A 646 -2.15 0.25 18.13
N GLY A 647 -1.38 -0.70 17.60
CA GLY A 647 -1.76 -2.12 17.64
C GLY A 647 -1.90 -2.61 19.09
N LEU A 648 -2.91 -3.47 19.35
CA LEU A 648 -3.17 -4.21 20.61
C LEU A 648 -2.49 -3.60 21.85
N GLN A 649 -3.06 -2.52 22.40
CA GLN A 649 -2.55 -1.88 23.63
C GLN A 649 -2.56 -2.81 24.87
N ALA A 650 -3.26 -3.94 24.78
CA ALA A 650 -3.22 -5.05 25.74
C ALA A 650 -3.51 -6.36 25.00
N PRO A 651 -2.50 -7.06 24.44
CA PRO A 651 -2.71 -8.26 23.63
C PRO A 651 -3.37 -9.42 24.38
N PHE A 652 -3.40 -9.36 25.71
CA PHE A 652 -4.01 -10.35 26.61
C PHE A 652 -5.06 -9.75 27.55
N GLY A 653 -5.54 -8.52 27.27
CA GLY A 653 -6.54 -7.83 28.06
C GLY A 653 -7.98 -8.27 27.74
N VAL A 654 -8.93 -7.93 28.62
CA VAL A 654 -10.36 -8.08 28.33
C VAL A 654 -10.71 -7.21 27.12
N ALA A 655 -11.52 -7.77 26.20
CA ALA A 655 -12.13 -7.04 25.09
C ALA A 655 -12.64 -5.66 25.57
N PRO A 656 -12.06 -4.54 25.12
CA PRO A 656 -12.31 -3.28 25.82
C PRO A 656 -13.71 -2.72 25.52
N ALA A 657 -14.31 -2.02 26.49
CA ALA A 657 -15.69 -1.56 26.43
C ALA A 657 -16.02 -0.61 25.26
N PHE A 658 -15.02 0.05 24.66
CA PHE A 658 -15.20 0.87 23.45
C PHE A 658 -15.64 0.05 22.24
N MET A 659 -15.44 -1.28 22.24
CA MET A 659 -15.93 -2.19 21.20
C MET A 659 -17.46 -2.10 21.04
N ALA A 660 -18.17 -1.60 22.04
CA ALA A 660 -19.61 -1.30 21.96
C ALA A 660 -19.94 0.19 21.71
N ARG A 661 -18.97 1.12 21.78
CA ARG A 661 -19.22 2.57 21.94
C ARG A 661 -18.58 3.50 20.89
N ARG A 662 -17.79 2.97 19.94
CA ARG A 662 -17.25 3.73 18.78
C ARG A 662 -16.31 4.90 19.14
N GLU A 663 -15.39 4.70 20.09
CA GLU A 663 -14.39 5.72 20.50
C GLU A 663 -13.03 5.48 19.80
N LEU A 664 -12.99 5.60 18.46
CA LEU A 664 -11.80 5.36 17.64
C LEU A 664 -11.18 6.66 17.10
N VAL A 665 -9.87 6.79 17.22
CA VAL A 665 -9.07 7.91 16.68
C VAL A 665 -7.78 7.39 16.02
N GLY A 666 -7.06 8.25 15.29
CA GLY A 666 -5.75 7.94 14.71
C GLY A 666 -5.77 7.71 13.19
N PRO A 667 -4.60 7.75 12.52
CA PRO A 667 -4.49 7.48 11.10
C PRO A 667 -4.94 6.03 10.82
N THR A 668 -5.80 5.85 9.82
CA THR A 668 -5.94 4.54 9.19
C THR A 668 -4.65 4.26 8.42
N VAL A 669 -3.71 3.56 9.04
CA VAL A 669 -2.54 3.14 8.29
C VAL A 669 -3.00 2.09 7.29
N SER A 670 -3.05 2.48 6.02
CA SER A 670 -3.25 1.60 4.87
C SER A 670 -2.14 0.54 4.86
N ARG A 671 -2.28 -0.51 5.66
CA ARG A 671 -1.35 -1.64 5.76
C ARG A 671 0.13 -1.22 5.93
N LEU A 672 0.64 -1.31 7.15
CA LEU A 672 2.08 -1.32 7.38
C LEU A 672 2.68 -2.60 6.78
N ASN A 673 3.26 -2.49 5.59
CA ASN A 673 4.17 -3.54 5.12
C ASN A 673 5.39 -3.51 6.03
N LEU A 674 5.40 -4.45 6.99
CA LEU A 674 6.48 -4.76 7.92
C LEU A 674 7.78 -5.01 7.15
N SER A 675 8.56 -3.96 6.83
CA SER A 675 9.96 -4.03 6.34
C SER A 675 10.56 -2.67 5.91
N ASN A 676 9.79 -1.59 5.81
CA ASN A 676 10.34 -0.33 5.24
C ASN A 676 10.77 0.71 6.27
N TYR A 677 10.27 0.62 7.50
CA TYR A 677 10.69 1.43 8.63
C TYR A 677 10.22 0.77 9.93
N ALA A 678 10.83 1.13 11.05
CA ALA A 678 10.32 0.77 12.37
C ALA A 678 9.24 1.78 12.80
N THR A 679 8.22 1.32 13.51
CA THR A 679 7.27 2.16 14.27
C THR A 679 7.44 1.87 15.75
N ILE A 680 6.90 2.74 16.61
CA ILE A 680 6.86 2.49 18.05
C ILE A 680 6.15 1.16 18.37
N ASP A 681 5.07 0.84 17.65
CA ASP A 681 4.32 -0.40 17.83
C ASP A 681 5.14 -1.64 17.48
N THR A 682 5.99 -1.54 16.43
CA THR A 682 6.89 -2.63 16.06
C THR A 682 7.91 -2.90 17.18
N VAL A 683 8.42 -1.85 17.82
CA VAL A 683 9.33 -1.97 18.97
C VAL A 683 8.60 -2.61 20.14
N HIS A 684 7.45 -2.05 20.52
CA HIS A 684 6.67 -2.54 21.66
C HIS A 684 6.26 -4.00 21.48
N TYR A 685 5.78 -4.38 20.30
CA TYR A 685 5.42 -5.76 19.98
C TYR A 685 6.62 -6.72 20.07
N THR A 686 7.78 -6.30 19.58
CA THR A 686 9.01 -7.09 19.68
C THR A 686 9.44 -7.31 21.14
N GLU A 687 9.32 -6.29 22.00
CA GLU A 687 9.62 -6.40 23.43
C GLU A 687 8.69 -7.40 24.15
N HIS A 688 7.39 -7.38 23.82
CA HIS A 688 6.44 -8.36 24.33
C HIS A 688 6.82 -9.78 23.92
N LEU A 689 7.01 -10.01 22.62
CA LEU A 689 7.40 -11.31 22.11
C LEU A 689 8.71 -11.80 22.71
N ARG A 690 9.66 -10.91 22.99
CA ARG A 690 10.92 -11.25 23.63
C ARG A 690 10.75 -11.78 25.07
N LEU A 691 9.82 -11.24 25.85
CA LEU A 691 9.54 -11.74 27.19
C LEU A 691 8.83 -13.10 27.16
N LEU A 692 7.99 -13.33 26.14
CA LEU A 692 7.23 -14.56 25.96
C LEU A 692 8.05 -15.69 25.32
N ALA A 693 9.06 -15.33 24.53
CA ALA A 693 9.87 -16.29 23.79
C ALA A 693 10.58 -17.27 24.75
N PRO A 694 10.66 -18.57 24.39
CA PRO A 694 11.45 -19.54 25.14
C PRO A 694 12.90 -19.08 25.30
N ARG A 695 13.50 -19.37 26.47
CA ARG A 695 14.92 -19.10 26.70
C ARG A 695 15.76 -19.83 25.65
N GLY A 696 16.76 -19.14 25.11
CA GLY A 696 17.59 -19.67 24.01
C GLY A 696 17.06 -19.35 22.62
N THR A 697 15.89 -18.70 22.49
CA THR A 697 15.47 -18.12 21.21
C THR A 697 16.47 -17.03 20.80
N GLY A 698 17.23 -17.28 19.73
CA GLY A 698 18.29 -16.37 19.26
C GLY A 698 17.84 -15.35 18.23
N HIS A 699 16.74 -15.61 17.52
CA HIS A 699 16.27 -14.75 16.43
C HIS A 699 14.73 -14.74 16.34
N MET A 700 14.19 -13.65 15.82
CA MET A 700 12.77 -13.38 15.60
C MET A 700 12.59 -12.76 14.22
N TYR A 701 11.59 -13.23 13.49
CA TYR A 701 11.24 -12.73 12.16
C TYR A 701 9.74 -12.52 12.08
N PHE A 702 9.32 -11.42 11.48
CA PHE A 702 7.92 -11.16 11.18
C PHE A 702 7.60 -11.64 9.76
N THR A 703 6.46 -12.30 9.62
CA THR A 703 5.95 -12.82 8.33
C THR A 703 4.53 -12.34 8.09
N SER A 704 4.13 -12.34 6.83
CA SER A 704 2.82 -11.85 6.38
C SER A 704 1.71 -12.89 6.60
N SER A 705 2.09 -14.15 6.84
CA SER A 705 1.18 -15.27 7.07
C SER A 705 1.90 -16.45 7.75
N ARG A 706 1.11 -17.46 8.13
CA ARG A 706 1.57 -18.76 8.62
C ARG A 706 2.38 -19.52 7.56
N ASP A 707 1.90 -19.56 6.32
CA ASP A 707 2.60 -20.27 5.25
C ASP A 707 3.97 -19.64 4.95
N GLU A 708 4.04 -18.30 4.92
CA GLU A 708 5.32 -17.59 4.76
C GLU A 708 6.28 -17.82 5.95
N LEU A 709 5.73 -18.07 7.16
CA LEU A 709 6.53 -18.45 8.34
C LEU A 709 7.21 -19.80 8.14
N VAL A 710 6.49 -20.79 7.62
CA VAL A 710 7.05 -22.11 7.30
C VAL A 710 8.21 -21.96 6.32
N ASP A 711 7.99 -21.30 5.18
CA ASP A 711 9.03 -21.10 4.16
C ASP A 711 10.26 -20.34 4.67
N LYS A 712 10.07 -19.26 5.42
CA LYS A 712 11.19 -18.48 5.96
C LYS A 712 11.94 -19.23 7.06
N SER A 713 11.25 -20.03 7.88
CA SER A 713 11.91 -20.86 8.89
C SER A 713 12.80 -21.93 8.25
N LEU A 714 12.33 -22.59 7.18
CA LEU A 714 13.12 -23.55 6.41
C LEU A 714 14.37 -22.91 5.84
N ARG A 715 14.26 -21.70 5.30
CA ARG A 715 15.41 -20.93 4.81
C ARG A 715 16.44 -20.65 5.91
N CYS A 716 15.99 -20.30 7.11
CA CYS A 716 16.89 -20.09 8.25
C CYS A 716 17.62 -21.38 8.65
N LEU A 717 16.90 -22.50 8.72
CA LEU A 717 17.46 -23.82 9.04
C LEU A 717 18.42 -24.32 7.97
N ARG A 718 18.13 -24.10 6.69
CA ARG A 718 18.99 -24.48 5.57
C ARG A 718 20.33 -23.74 5.59
N LEU A 719 20.36 -22.49 6.04
CA LEU A 719 21.61 -21.74 6.17
C LEU A 719 22.51 -22.29 7.28
N SER A 720 21.94 -22.78 8.38
CA SER A 720 22.70 -23.43 9.46
C SER A 720 22.97 -24.92 9.21
N ARG A 721 22.21 -25.56 8.31
CA ARG A 721 22.29 -26.98 7.94
C ARG A 721 22.31 -27.11 6.40
N PRO A 722 23.44 -26.77 5.73
CA PRO A 722 23.50 -26.70 4.27
C PRO A 722 23.35 -28.05 3.57
N ASP A 723 23.50 -29.16 4.29
CA ASP A 723 23.34 -30.51 3.76
C ASP A 723 21.93 -31.10 4.01
N ALA A 724 21.13 -30.47 4.86
CA ALA A 724 19.78 -30.94 5.18
C ALA A 724 18.82 -30.75 4.00
N GLN A 725 18.00 -31.74 3.68
CA GLN A 725 17.08 -31.72 2.53
C GLN A 725 15.62 -32.00 2.89
N LEU A 726 15.36 -32.56 4.07
CA LEU A 726 14.03 -33.03 4.47
C LEU A 726 13.54 -32.29 5.70
N ALA A 727 12.32 -31.74 5.65
CA ALA A 727 11.59 -31.33 6.84
C ALA A 727 10.64 -32.45 7.25
N VAL A 728 10.30 -32.54 8.53
CA VAL A 728 9.48 -33.64 9.06
C VAL A 728 8.21 -33.06 9.68
N GLY A 729 7.05 -33.55 9.26
CA GLY A 729 5.74 -33.20 9.84
C GLY A 729 5.19 -34.31 10.75
N LEU A 730 3.95 -34.12 11.22
CA LEU A 730 3.16 -35.13 11.92
C LEU A 730 1.91 -35.49 11.11
N GLU A 731 1.46 -36.74 11.20
CA GLU A 731 0.14 -37.16 10.74
C GLU A 731 -0.95 -36.33 11.45
N GLY A 732 -1.99 -35.93 10.72
CA GLY A 732 -3.03 -35.01 11.19
C GLY A 732 -2.56 -33.57 11.45
N GLY A 733 -1.28 -33.24 11.25
CA GLY A 733 -0.74 -31.90 11.46
C GLY A 733 -1.03 -30.95 10.30
N TYR A 734 -1.22 -29.67 10.60
CA TYR A 734 -1.54 -28.65 9.61
C TYR A 734 -0.77 -27.35 9.86
N VAL A 735 0.11 -26.99 8.92
CA VAL A 735 0.95 -25.77 9.01
C VAL A 735 0.69 -24.77 7.89
N GLY A 736 -0.33 -25.01 7.07
CA GLY A 736 -0.71 -24.15 5.94
C GLY A 736 -1.03 -24.93 4.66
N HIS A 737 -1.64 -24.27 3.68
CA HIS A 737 -2.04 -24.90 2.41
C HIS A 737 -1.86 -24.03 1.16
N VAL A 738 -1.17 -22.91 1.26
CA VAL A 738 -0.94 -21.98 0.16
C VAL A 738 0.43 -22.26 -0.48
N THR A 739 1.51 -22.15 0.29
CA THR A 739 2.86 -22.34 -0.24
C THR A 739 3.17 -23.82 -0.44
N ALA A 740 4.03 -24.16 -1.39
CA ALA A 740 4.42 -25.55 -1.60
C ALA A 740 5.01 -26.20 -0.34
N ALA A 741 5.86 -25.49 0.40
CA ALA A 741 6.48 -26.00 1.61
C ALA A 741 5.46 -26.28 2.73
N ALA A 742 4.53 -25.35 2.97
CA ALA A 742 3.49 -25.54 3.97
C ALA A 742 2.55 -26.71 3.62
N ARG A 743 2.11 -26.79 2.36
CA ARG A 743 1.30 -27.91 1.85
C ARG A 743 1.99 -29.25 2.01
N SER A 744 3.29 -29.32 1.72
CA SER A 744 4.07 -30.56 1.81
C SER A 744 4.30 -31.04 3.25
N LEU A 745 4.29 -30.15 4.25
CA LEU A 745 4.31 -30.51 5.67
C LEU A 745 2.95 -30.90 6.22
N SER A 746 1.90 -30.22 5.77
CA SER A 746 0.54 -30.48 6.20
C SER A 746 0.10 -31.88 5.76
N ASP A 747 -0.78 -32.49 6.56
CA ASP A 747 -1.50 -33.67 6.15
C ASP A 747 -2.40 -33.33 4.94
N ALA A 748 -2.40 -34.20 3.95
CA ALA A 748 -3.21 -34.06 2.75
C ALA A 748 -4.65 -34.54 2.96
N ALA A 749 -4.95 -35.19 4.09
CA ALA A 749 -6.29 -35.61 4.44
C ALA A 749 -7.29 -34.43 4.36
N GLY A 750 -8.32 -34.59 3.53
CA GLY A 750 -9.36 -33.57 3.32
C GLY A 750 -9.05 -32.53 2.22
N PHE A 751 -7.91 -32.64 1.53
CA PHE A 751 -7.56 -31.78 0.39
C PHE A 751 -7.64 -32.53 -0.96
N ALA A 752 -7.79 -31.78 -2.05
CA ALA A 752 -7.84 -32.33 -3.40
C ALA A 752 -6.53 -33.01 -3.86
N ASP A 753 -6.65 -33.97 -4.80
CA ASP A 753 -5.50 -34.65 -5.41
C ASP A 753 -4.46 -33.67 -5.99
N GLY A 754 -3.18 -33.96 -5.75
CA GLY A 754 -2.08 -33.04 -6.09
C GLY A 754 -1.94 -31.86 -5.13
N PHE A 755 -2.46 -32.00 -3.90
CA PHE A 755 -2.30 -31.05 -2.81
C PHE A 755 -0.83 -30.66 -2.58
N ALA A 756 0.03 -31.64 -2.29
CA ALA A 756 1.45 -31.42 -2.10
C ALA A 756 2.19 -31.30 -3.44
N LEU A 757 3.22 -30.44 -3.50
CA LEU A 757 4.10 -30.35 -4.68
C LEU A 757 5.21 -31.42 -4.65
N PHE A 758 5.69 -31.73 -3.44
CA PHE A 758 6.66 -32.78 -3.14
C PHE A 758 6.34 -33.41 -1.78
N ASP A 759 6.84 -34.61 -1.52
CA ASP A 759 6.59 -35.30 -0.26
C ASP A 759 7.69 -35.07 0.75
N TRP A 760 7.28 -34.74 1.98
CA TRP A 760 8.14 -34.75 3.16
C TRP A 760 7.67 -35.83 4.14
N PRO A 761 8.60 -36.44 4.89
CA PRO A 761 8.24 -37.48 5.86
C PRO A 761 7.31 -36.93 6.94
N ARG A 762 6.33 -37.75 7.33
CA ARG A 762 5.45 -37.51 8.47
C ARG A 762 5.63 -38.63 9.49
N LEU A 763 5.56 -38.27 10.77
CA LEU A 763 5.59 -39.22 11.88
C LEU A 763 4.16 -39.40 12.44
N PRO A 764 3.85 -40.57 13.02
CA PRO A 764 2.57 -40.76 13.72
C PRO A 764 2.37 -39.71 14.81
N HIS A 765 1.16 -39.16 14.91
CA HIS A 765 0.86 -38.17 15.96
C HIS A 765 0.93 -38.83 17.34
N PRO A 766 1.56 -38.20 18.35
CA PRO A 766 1.68 -38.80 19.69
C PRO A 766 0.33 -39.01 20.39
N SER A 767 -0.69 -38.21 20.07
CA SER A 767 -2.07 -38.38 20.59
C SER A 767 -2.76 -39.64 20.04
N GLU A 768 -2.33 -40.15 18.88
CA GLU A 768 -2.95 -41.32 18.23
C GLU A 768 -2.10 -42.59 18.39
N GLY A 769 -0.81 -42.52 18.01
CA GLY A 769 0.12 -43.65 18.05
C GLY A 769 0.85 -43.83 19.39
N GLY A 770 0.77 -42.83 20.28
CA GLY A 770 1.55 -42.76 21.51
C GLY A 770 2.97 -42.27 21.30
N VAL A 771 3.52 -41.60 22.32
CA VAL A 771 4.87 -40.98 22.29
C VAL A 771 5.96 -41.98 21.88
N ALA A 772 5.90 -43.23 22.37
CA ALA A 772 6.89 -44.24 22.05
C ALA A 772 6.92 -44.61 20.55
N ALA A 773 5.76 -44.65 19.89
CA ALA A 773 5.66 -44.97 18.48
C ALA A 773 6.19 -43.81 17.61
N THR A 774 5.84 -42.56 17.95
CA THR A 774 6.37 -41.37 17.29
C THR A 774 7.89 -41.31 17.39
N ILE A 775 8.46 -41.58 18.58
CA ILE A 775 9.92 -41.61 18.77
C ILE A 775 10.56 -42.74 17.96
N ALA A 776 10.01 -43.96 18.00
CA ALA A 776 10.53 -45.08 17.22
C ALA A 776 10.51 -44.79 15.70
N ALA A 777 9.47 -44.12 15.20
CA ALA A 777 9.38 -43.70 13.81
C ALA A 777 10.42 -42.62 13.46
N LEU A 778 10.69 -41.69 14.39
CA LEU A 778 11.75 -40.70 14.22
C LEU A 778 13.13 -41.34 14.19
N ASP A 779 13.43 -42.25 15.11
CA ASP A 779 14.71 -42.97 15.16
C ASP A 779 14.92 -43.77 13.87
N ALA A 780 13.90 -44.50 13.41
CA ALA A 780 13.96 -45.22 12.14
C ALA A 780 14.17 -44.30 10.92
N LEU A 781 13.58 -43.10 10.93
CA LEU A 781 13.83 -42.10 9.89
C LEU A 781 15.29 -41.62 9.93
N VAL A 782 15.79 -41.28 11.12
CA VAL A 782 17.17 -40.82 11.34
C VAL A 782 18.18 -41.90 10.92
N ASP A 783 17.95 -43.16 11.25
CA ASP A 783 18.80 -44.28 10.83
C ASP A 783 18.82 -44.45 9.31
N ARG A 784 17.68 -44.21 8.65
CA ARG A 784 17.54 -44.35 7.19
C ARG A 784 18.22 -43.23 6.41
N VAL A 785 18.04 -41.97 6.82
CA VAL A 785 18.50 -40.80 6.04
C VAL A 785 19.69 -40.07 6.64
N GLY A 786 20.04 -40.39 7.89
CA GLY A 786 21.02 -39.65 8.69
C GLY A 786 20.45 -38.34 9.24
N GLY A 787 20.70 -38.05 10.52
CA GLY A 787 20.21 -36.82 11.16
C GLY A 787 20.69 -35.52 10.48
N GLY A 788 21.85 -35.55 9.81
CA GLY A 788 22.37 -34.43 9.02
C GLY A 788 21.49 -34.05 7.82
N ALA A 789 20.70 -34.99 7.29
CA ALA A 789 19.80 -34.75 6.17
C ALA A 789 18.47 -34.07 6.56
N LEU A 790 18.18 -33.94 7.86
CA LEU A 790 16.93 -33.36 8.36
C LEU A 790 17.10 -31.87 8.71
N PHE A 791 16.17 -31.02 8.25
CA PHE A 791 16.05 -29.62 8.66
C PHE A 791 15.61 -29.51 10.11
N GLY A 792 14.57 -30.28 10.46
CA GLY A 792 13.93 -30.25 11.77
C GLY A 792 12.52 -30.85 11.70
N LEU A 793 11.90 -30.95 12.87
CA LEU A 793 10.51 -31.35 13.03
C LEU A 793 9.64 -30.10 13.12
N TYR A 794 8.56 -30.09 12.35
CA TYR A 794 7.51 -29.08 12.37
C TYR A 794 6.32 -29.67 13.11
N VAL A 795 6.01 -29.07 14.26
CA VAL A 795 4.97 -29.55 15.16
C VAL A 795 3.93 -28.46 15.32
N GLU A 796 2.69 -28.78 14.98
CA GLU A 796 1.52 -28.01 15.38
C GLU A 796 1.18 -28.41 16.81
N LEU A 797 1.26 -27.46 17.76
CA LEU A 797 1.06 -27.79 19.18
C LEU A 797 -0.39 -28.12 19.54
N VAL A 798 -1.34 -27.65 18.73
CA VAL A 798 -2.78 -27.89 18.85
C VAL A 798 -3.30 -28.09 17.43
N GLY A 799 -3.78 -29.28 17.09
CA GLY A 799 -4.29 -29.59 15.77
C GLY A 799 -5.54 -28.77 15.44
N GLU A 800 -5.40 -27.62 14.77
CA GLU A 800 -6.52 -26.72 14.49
C GLU A 800 -7.57 -27.40 13.59
N ARG A 801 -7.12 -28.25 12.67
CA ARG A 801 -8.00 -28.98 11.73
C ARG A 801 -8.33 -30.40 12.19
N SER A 802 -7.38 -31.09 12.79
CA SER A 802 -7.53 -32.49 13.20
C SER A 802 -8.10 -32.64 14.62
N GLY A 803 -8.01 -31.59 15.45
CA GLY A 803 -8.36 -31.63 16.86
C GLY A 803 -7.36 -32.38 17.75
N LEU A 804 -6.19 -32.75 17.20
CA LEU A 804 -5.18 -33.62 17.84
C LEU A 804 -4.21 -32.91 18.78
#